data_AF-A0AAU9K517-F1
#
_entry.id   AF-A0AAU9K517-F1
#
_cell.length_a   1.000
_cell.length_b   1.000
_cell.length_c   1.000
_cell.angle_alpha   90.00
_cell.angle_beta   90.00
_cell.angle_gamma   90.00
#
_symmetry.space_group_name_H-M   'P 1'
#
loop_
_entity.id
_entity.type
_entity.pdbx_description
1 polymer ?
#
loop_
_entity_poly.entity_id
_entity_poly.type
_entity_poly.pdbx_seq_one_letter_code
_entity_poly.pdbx_strand_id
1 'polypeptide(L)'
;MWISAFLLSAVSAAQCPSYDCTPSYTKQQCLSYSAIEGAGKYKMTPCYPEYYCPTTPIEENQSCELKNPAVNYPGEWCNTDSDCTSSNCIDNVCVGLANQVVCKNQWDCNPGLHCDTITNPPKCQPQKTEGSQCDIDESCLNNLLCVNNKCIELFSLELNQPVVEDLVDSKTGFNLVCNTGYAVYTGSTYNCTKAPTSTGKLPVACTPESPCTSSDGKYNKTCTCAYNEAGSSYCSLFEGDPIVVSMIKNWQALNNANENCNAHRPWSYQCFAKLPAASQKLWYSWAIDYWQYFYNYYPLIQGNDECSQSIFTQSYWNVLEASTTFQNPQCPAYFCNTPTKDWSSGQCGFYEKNIDTYKISEIYYINECAQHNQTCMVDSQKNATCDVPDQNTRYPGDYCEKDEQCISGSCSDKECVGNVYDQECTNTYDCNPGLYCNMTANTCKYQVEEGGDCDHWYECRNNLTCNLGQCIPYFSLSEESIVDDVQTSTGKSYSCYFGFANVTSTSPPRGACMRAPVSASKLEEPCTPGSKCVDTTGKYSKNCQCGYNEWSLAYCPVFEGDAPWQNSISLLKRLHKVNSKCNTNSRHGEFCFLKIDGYHQLYYQYSTNYTTYLQGPQLQYNPDCIKNTITSQYWLDLQNSYVKEAGMILTAISLVFGVLAL
;
A
#
# COMPACT_ATOMS: atom_id res chain seq x y z
N MET A 1 -16.48 76.00 16.13
CA MET A 1 -15.27 75.31 15.65
C MET A 1 -15.60 73.84 15.53
N TRP A 2 -15.69 73.33 14.30
CA TRP A 2 -15.99 71.92 14.02
C TRP A 2 -14.71 71.09 14.16
N ILE A 3 -14.75 70.05 14.99
CA ILE A 3 -13.67 69.07 15.13
C ILE A 3 -13.95 67.96 14.12
N SER A 4 -13.15 67.90 13.06
CA SER A 4 -13.13 66.78 12.12
C SER A 4 -12.47 65.58 12.79
N ALA A 5 -13.27 64.57 13.12
CA ALA A 5 -12.78 63.25 13.51
C ALA A 5 -12.26 62.53 12.26
N PHE A 6 -10.94 62.30 12.20
CA PHE A 6 -10.32 61.38 11.27
C PHE A 6 -10.68 59.95 11.67
N LEU A 7 -11.58 59.31 10.91
CA LEU A 7 -11.79 57.86 10.95
C LEU A 7 -10.56 57.20 10.33
N LEU A 8 -9.66 56.70 11.17
CA LEU A 8 -8.65 55.72 10.77
C LEU A 8 -9.38 54.40 10.51
N SER A 9 -9.62 54.08 9.25
CA SER A 9 -9.96 52.72 8.82
C SER A 9 -8.75 51.83 9.11
N ALA A 10 -8.85 50.99 10.14
CA ALA A 10 -7.91 49.91 10.36
C ALA A 10 -8.04 48.93 9.18
N VAL A 11 -7.03 48.92 8.30
CA VAL A 11 -6.88 47.88 7.29
C VAL A 11 -6.51 46.61 8.06
N SER A 12 -7.42 45.64 8.13
CA SER A 12 -7.11 44.31 8.64
C SER A 12 -6.08 43.70 7.69
N ALA A 13 -4.85 43.46 8.16
CA ALA A 13 -3.86 42.75 7.35
C ALA A 13 -4.41 41.36 7.01
N ALA A 14 -4.36 40.97 5.74
CA ALA A 14 -4.79 39.64 5.32
C ALA A 14 -3.94 38.58 6.04
N GLN A 15 -4.62 37.63 6.70
CA GLN A 15 -3.98 36.55 7.44
C GLN A 15 -4.17 35.25 6.69
N CYS A 16 -3.12 34.42 6.63
CA CYS A 16 -3.20 33.13 5.95
C CYS A 16 -4.15 32.18 6.66
N PRO A 17 -4.82 31.29 5.90
CA PRO A 17 -5.59 30.22 6.50
C PRO A 17 -4.71 29.25 7.29
N SER A 18 -5.31 28.59 8.28
CA SER A 18 -4.66 27.53 9.07
C SER A 18 -5.34 26.18 8.85
N TYR A 19 -4.55 25.13 8.90
CA TYR A 19 -4.93 23.77 8.51
C TYR A 19 -4.64 22.79 9.64
N ASP A 20 -5.68 22.24 10.25
CA ASP A 20 -5.61 21.31 11.38
C ASP A 20 -5.89 19.88 10.91
N CYS A 21 -4.99 18.95 11.21
CA CYS A 21 -5.02 17.59 10.69
C CYS A 21 -5.53 16.58 11.70
N THR A 22 -6.52 15.78 11.30
CA THR A 22 -6.94 14.57 12.01
C THR A 22 -6.43 13.35 11.22
N PRO A 23 -5.34 12.68 11.66
CA PRO A 23 -4.68 11.61 10.90
C PRO A 23 -5.46 10.29 10.98
N SER A 24 -6.67 10.30 10.42
CA SER A 24 -7.56 9.15 10.30
C SER A 24 -8.25 9.21 8.94
N TYR A 25 -8.49 8.07 8.29
CA TYR A 25 -9.11 8.05 6.96
C TYR A 25 -10.65 8.09 7.01
N THR A 26 -11.28 8.74 6.03
CA THR A 26 -12.74 8.87 5.95
C THR A 26 -13.28 8.69 4.52
N LYS A 27 -14.49 8.12 4.39
CA LYS A 27 -15.27 8.11 3.12
C LYS A 27 -16.24 9.29 3.03
N GLN A 28 -16.33 10.09 4.10
CA GLN A 28 -17.31 11.16 4.25
C GLN A 28 -16.60 12.51 4.09
N GLN A 29 -16.73 13.40 5.08
CA GLN A 29 -16.20 14.75 5.01
C GLN A 29 -14.68 14.76 5.20
N CYS A 30 -13.94 15.26 4.21
CA CYS A 30 -12.48 15.39 4.21
C CYS A 30 -11.99 16.79 4.54
N LEU A 31 -12.82 17.81 4.32
CA LEU A 31 -12.52 19.20 4.65
C LEU A 31 -13.72 19.82 5.37
N SER A 32 -13.49 20.44 6.52
CA SER A 32 -14.47 21.33 7.14
C SER A 32 -13.92 22.74 7.20
N TYR A 33 -14.70 23.72 6.74
CA TYR A 33 -14.32 25.12 6.71
C TYR A 33 -15.06 25.91 7.78
N SER A 34 -14.34 26.84 8.42
CA SER A 34 -14.94 27.89 9.25
C SER A 34 -14.21 29.21 9.04
N ALA A 35 -14.97 30.28 8.82
CA ALA A 35 -14.44 31.64 8.78
C ALA A 35 -14.39 32.19 10.21
N ILE A 36 -13.19 32.39 10.76
CA ILE A 36 -13.00 33.02 12.07
C ILE A 36 -12.11 34.25 11.87
N GLU A 37 -12.60 35.42 12.27
CA GLU A 37 -11.82 36.67 12.32
C GLU A 37 -11.17 37.09 10.98
N GLY A 38 -11.76 36.69 9.84
CA GLY A 38 -11.27 37.06 8.49
C GLY A 38 -10.19 36.13 7.92
N ALA A 39 -9.77 35.09 8.64
CA ALA A 39 -8.89 34.02 8.14
C ALA A 39 -9.64 32.68 8.12
N GLY A 40 -9.40 31.87 7.07
CA GLY A 40 -9.97 30.53 6.98
C GLY A 40 -9.34 29.58 8.00
N LYS A 41 -10.17 28.81 8.71
CA LYS A 41 -9.71 27.63 9.47
C LYS A 41 -10.27 26.36 8.87
N TYR A 42 -9.37 25.43 8.59
CA TYR A 42 -9.66 24.14 7.99
C TYR A 42 -9.39 23.03 8.99
N LYS A 43 -10.34 22.11 9.12
CA LYS A 43 -10.02 20.78 9.67
C LYS A 43 -10.04 19.78 8.54
N MET A 44 -9.03 18.94 8.51
CA MET A 44 -8.79 18.00 7.43
C MET A 44 -8.71 16.59 7.95
N THR A 45 -9.25 15.69 7.14
CA THR A 45 -9.25 14.25 7.37
C THR A 45 -8.97 13.59 6.01
N PRO A 46 -7.88 12.83 5.84
CA PRO A 46 -7.55 12.21 4.57
C PRO A 46 -8.69 11.31 4.06
N CYS A 47 -8.90 11.29 2.74
CA CYS A 47 -9.83 10.36 2.11
C CYS A 47 -9.23 8.96 2.00
N TYR A 48 -10.07 7.92 2.00
CA TYR A 48 -9.64 6.58 1.56
C TYR A 48 -9.10 6.60 0.12
N PRO A 49 -8.17 5.69 -0.27
CA PRO A 49 -7.42 5.76 -1.53
C PRO A 49 -8.25 5.83 -2.81
N GLU A 50 -9.41 5.17 -2.83
CA GLU A 50 -10.34 5.16 -3.97
C GLU A 50 -11.10 6.49 -4.11
N TYR A 51 -10.96 7.38 -3.13
CA TYR A 51 -11.53 8.72 -3.10
C TYR A 51 -10.45 9.81 -3.14
N TYR A 52 -10.83 11.00 -3.61
CA TYR A 52 -10.07 12.23 -3.46
C TYR A 52 -10.93 13.27 -2.75
N CYS A 53 -10.28 14.23 -2.10
CA CYS A 53 -10.98 15.37 -1.50
C CYS A 53 -11.06 16.48 -2.58
N PRO A 54 -12.25 16.83 -3.08
CA PRO A 54 -12.38 17.98 -3.98
C PRO A 54 -11.96 19.24 -3.24
N THR A 55 -11.01 19.99 -3.77
CA THR A 55 -10.45 21.20 -3.12
C THR A 55 -11.05 22.49 -3.67
N THR A 56 -12.08 22.39 -4.53
CA THR A 56 -12.74 23.53 -5.16
C THR A 56 -14.26 23.41 -5.03
N PRO A 57 -14.95 24.41 -4.46
CA PRO A 57 -14.41 25.62 -3.83
C PRO A 57 -13.77 25.34 -2.45
N ILE A 58 -12.61 25.94 -2.17
CA ILE A 58 -11.89 25.70 -0.91
C ILE A 58 -12.57 26.30 0.32
N GLU A 59 -13.58 27.15 0.17
CA GLU A 59 -14.29 27.84 1.27
C GLU A 59 -15.58 27.12 1.70
N GLU A 60 -15.67 25.82 1.42
CA GLU A 60 -16.84 25.00 1.73
C GLU A 60 -16.42 23.67 2.37
N ASN A 61 -17.40 22.99 2.96
CA ASN A 61 -17.19 21.63 3.45
C ASN A 61 -17.10 20.68 2.26
N GLN A 62 -16.06 19.84 2.24
CA GLN A 62 -15.80 18.91 1.14
C GLN A 62 -15.94 17.48 1.62
N SER A 63 -16.54 16.65 0.77
CA SER A 63 -16.67 15.22 1.01
C SER A 63 -15.85 14.45 0.00
N CYS A 64 -15.33 13.30 0.41
CA CYS A 64 -14.56 12.41 -0.43
C CYS A 64 -15.39 11.97 -1.65
N GLU A 65 -14.83 12.12 -2.83
CA GLU A 65 -15.41 11.70 -4.11
C GLU A 65 -14.60 10.59 -4.74
N LEU A 66 -15.25 9.62 -5.39
CA LEU A 66 -14.56 8.53 -6.08
C LEU A 66 -13.63 9.10 -7.16
N LYS A 67 -12.39 8.61 -7.20
CA LYS A 67 -11.45 8.95 -8.27
C LYS A 67 -11.95 8.35 -9.58
N ASN A 68 -12.00 9.17 -10.62
CA ASN A 68 -12.18 8.65 -11.97
C ASN A 68 -10.86 8.01 -12.44
N PRO A 69 -10.89 6.83 -13.07
CA PRO A 69 -9.69 6.26 -13.65
C PRO A 69 -9.15 7.24 -14.70
N ALA A 70 -7.88 7.61 -14.53
CA ALA A 70 -7.19 8.42 -15.52
C ALA A 70 -7.04 7.59 -16.81
N VAL A 71 -7.39 8.19 -17.95
CA VAL A 71 -7.19 7.54 -19.25
C VAL A 71 -5.80 7.91 -19.77
N ASN A 72 -5.06 6.90 -20.21
CA ASN A 72 -3.70 6.97 -20.72
C ASN A 72 -3.68 7.21 -22.25
N TYR A 73 -2.64 7.87 -22.71
CA TYR A 73 -2.45 8.27 -24.11
C TYR A 73 -1.45 7.38 -24.84
N PRO A 74 -1.45 7.36 -26.18
CA PRO A 74 -0.51 6.55 -26.95
C PRO A 74 0.95 6.71 -26.52
N GLY A 75 1.65 5.60 -26.23
CA GLY A 75 3.01 5.59 -25.68
C GLY A 75 3.08 5.49 -24.15
N GLU A 76 1.99 5.79 -23.44
CA GLU A 76 1.91 5.64 -21.99
C GLU A 76 1.64 4.19 -21.57
N TRP A 77 2.00 3.85 -20.33
CA TRP A 77 1.71 2.54 -19.73
C TRP A 77 0.20 2.27 -19.67
N CYS A 78 -0.21 1.03 -19.92
CA CYS A 78 -1.56 0.51 -19.70
C CYS A 78 -1.49 -0.97 -19.31
N ASN A 79 -2.58 -1.48 -18.75
CA ASN A 79 -2.76 -2.90 -18.50
C ASN A 79 -3.88 -3.47 -19.37
N THR A 80 -4.95 -2.70 -19.53
CA THR A 80 -6.12 -3.08 -20.32
C THR A 80 -6.41 -2.06 -21.40
N ASP A 81 -7.17 -2.47 -22.42
CA ASP A 81 -7.64 -1.55 -23.46
C ASP A 81 -8.41 -0.36 -22.87
N SER A 82 -9.20 -0.55 -21.81
CA SER A 82 -9.96 0.53 -21.18
C SER A 82 -9.11 1.61 -20.54
N ASP A 83 -7.86 1.32 -20.23
CA ASP A 83 -6.93 2.31 -19.69
C ASP A 83 -6.53 3.32 -20.78
N CYS A 84 -6.68 2.97 -22.06
CA CYS A 84 -6.20 3.78 -23.18
C CYS A 84 -7.32 4.60 -23.82
N THR A 85 -7.03 5.86 -24.14
CA THR A 85 -7.94 6.73 -24.93
C THR A 85 -8.21 6.15 -26.32
N SER A 86 -7.28 5.37 -26.85
CA SER A 86 -7.40 4.63 -28.11
C SER A 86 -8.15 3.30 -27.99
N SER A 87 -8.40 2.85 -26.76
CA SER A 87 -8.95 1.51 -26.45
C SER A 87 -8.10 0.35 -26.99
N ASN A 88 -6.77 0.55 -27.10
CA ASN A 88 -5.82 -0.48 -27.51
C ASN A 88 -4.58 -0.44 -26.60
N CYS A 89 -4.41 -1.48 -25.80
CA CYS A 89 -3.24 -1.72 -24.96
C CYS A 89 -2.47 -2.93 -25.50
N ILE A 90 -1.24 -2.71 -25.97
CA ILE A 90 -0.39 -3.76 -26.54
C ILE A 90 0.96 -3.71 -25.84
N ASP A 91 1.42 -4.85 -25.31
CA ASP A 91 2.68 -4.96 -24.55
C ASP A 91 2.78 -3.91 -23.42
N ASN A 92 1.65 -3.70 -22.73
CA ASN A 92 1.43 -2.70 -21.69
C ASN A 92 1.57 -1.23 -22.17
N VAL A 93 1.54 -0.94 -23.47
CA VAL A 93 1.62 0.42 -24.04
C VAL A 93 0.30 0.76 -24.72
N CYS A 94 -0.23 1.95 -24.47
CA CYS A 94 -1.34 2.45 -25.27
C CYS A 94 -0.89 2.68 -26.71
N VAL A 95 -1.61 2.08 -27.67
CA VAL A 95 -1.28 2.21 -29.09
C VAL A 95 -2.28 3.15 -29.75
N GLY A 96 -1.76 4.21 -30.36
CA GLY A 96 -2.52 5.18 -31.14
C GLY A 96 -2.50 4.89 -32.63
N LEU A 97 -2.86 5.90 -33.42
CA LEU A 97 -2.92 5.86 -34.87
C LEU A 97 -1.51 5.93 -35.49
N ALA A 98 -1.30 5.13 -36.53
CA ALA A 98 -0.05 5.10 -37.29
C ALA A 98 0.08 6.29 -38.25
N ASN A 99 1.28 6.47 -38.81
CA ASN A 99 1.57 7.49 -39.82
C ASN A 99 0.58 7.44 -40.99
N GLN A 100 0.16 8.61 -41.49
CA GLN A 100 -0.81 8.83 -42.57
C GLN A 100 -2.27 8.41 -42.26
N VAL A 101 -2.56 7.92 -41.06
CA VAL A 101 -3.93 7.59 -40.63
C VAL A 101 -4.67 8.86 -40.21
N VAL A 102 -5.97 8.93 -40.52
CA VAL A 102 -6.81 10.09 -40.19
C VAL A 102 -7.00 10.22 -38.69
N CYS A 103 -6.67 11.39 -38.14
CA CYS A 103 -6.76 11.73 -36.72
C CYS A 103 -7.76 12.87 -36.50
N LYS A 104 -8.18 13.05 -35.25
CA LYS A 104 -9.02 14.17 -34.80
C LYS A 104 -8.26 15.09 -33.85
N ASN A 105 -7.42 14.52 -32.99
CA ASN A 105 -6.68 15.24 -31.97
C ASN A 105 -5.20 14.83 -31.95
N GLN A 106 -4.35 15.68 -31.36
CA GLN A 106 -2.92 15.40 -31.19
C GLN A 106 -2.66 14.09 -30.47
N TRP A 107 -3.49 13.80 -29.48
CA TRP A 107 -3.37 12.61 -28.65
C TRP A 107 -3.91 11.32 -29.28
N ASP A 108 -4.41 11.36 -30.52
CA ASP A 108 -4.81 10.13 -31.23
C ASP A 108 -3.60 9.39 -31.82
N CYS A 109 -2.50 10.10 -32.09
CA CYS A 109 -1.35 9.59 -32.84
C CYS A 109 -0.33 8.86 -31.94
N ASN A 110 0.39 7.89 -32.50
CA ASN A 110 1.50 7.22 -31.81
C ASN A 110 2.66 8.18 -31.49
N PRO A 111 3.52 7.84 -30.51
CA PRO A 111 4.76 8.57 -30.24
C PRO A 111 5.61 8.81 -31.50
N GLY A 112 6.27 9.97 -31.56
CA GLY A 112 7.00 10.42 -32.75
C GLY A 112 6.10 10.99 -33.86
N LEU A 113 4.77 11.00 -33.67
CA LEU A 113 3.80 11.57 -34.61
C LEU A 113 2.95 12.65 -33.93
N HIS A 114 2.35 13.52 -34.76
CA HIS A 114 1.38 14.55 -34.36
C HIS A 114 0.22 14.58 -35.35
N CYS A 115 -0.93 15.11 -34.95
CA CYS A 115 -2.08 15.25 -35.83
C CYS A 115 -1.97 16.54 -36.65
N ASP A 116 -1.62 16.41 -37.94
CA ASP A 116 -1.47 17.53 -38.85
C ASP A 116 -2.84 17.97 -39.40
N THR A 117 -3.32 19.10 -38.89
CA THR A 117 -4.62 19.69 -39.26
C THR A 117 -4.61 20.43 -40.61
N ILE A 118 -3.42 20.63 -41.21
CA ILE A 118 -3.28 21.23 -42.55
C ILE A 118 -3.72 20.23 -43.62
N THR A 119 -3.47 18.94 -43.37
CA THR A 119 -3.99 17.88 -44.24
C THR A 119 -5.52 17.80 -44.15
N ASN A 120 -6.18 17.56 -45.29
CA ASN A 120 -7.64 17.39 -45.33
C ASN A 120 -8.01 16.02 -45.93
N PRO A 121 -8.48 15.05 -45.13
CA PRO A 121 -8.70 15.15 -43.67
C PRO A 121 -7.38 15.16 -42.86
N PRO A 122 -7.39 15.64 -41.60
CA PRO A 122 -6.21 15.64 -40.73
C PRO A 122 -5.62 14.25 -40.55
N LYS A 123 -4.29 14.14 -40.53
CA LYS A 123 -3.58 12.85 -40.48
C LYS A 123 -2.42 12.90 -39.52
N CYS A 124 -2.10 11.74 -38.92
CA CYS A 124 -0.88 11.60 -38.15
C CYS A 124 0.35 11.74 -39.06
N GLN A 125 1.24 12.69 -38.75
CA GLN A 125 2.48 12.95 -39.47
C GLN A 125 3.67 12.90 -38.51
N PRO A 126 4.89 12.58 -38.98
CA PRO A 126 6.09 12.61 -38.15
C PRO A 126 6.30 13.97 -37.48
N GLN A 127 6.72 13.96 -36.22
CA GLN A 127 7.24 15.15 -35.55
C GLN A 127 8.51 15.64 -36.23
N LYS A 128 8.72 16.95 -36.19
CA LYS A 128 9.74 17.67 -36.94
C LYS A 128 10.97 17.92 -36.08
N THR A 129 12.15 17.79 -36.68
CA THR A 129 13.44 18.01 -36.03
C THR A 129 13.76 19.49 -35.88
N GLU A 130 14.79 19.80 -35.08
CA GLU A 130 15.27 21.17 -34.84
C GLU A 130 15.50 21.95 -36.15
N GLY A 131 15.09 23.22 -36.16
CA GLY A 131 15.18 24.13 -37.30
C GLY A 131 14.10 23.96 -38.36
N SER A 132 13.32 22.87 -38.33
CA SER A 132 12.22 22.60 -39.27
C SER A 132 11.07 23.58 -39.10
N GLN A 133 10.34 23.86 -40.19
CA GLN A 133 9.17 24.74 -40.15
C GLN A 133 8.00 24.11 -39.39
N CYS A 134 7.42 24.83 -38.43
CA CYS A 134 6.34 24.36 -37.58
C CYS A 134 5.23 25.41 -37.42
N ASP A 135 4.06 24.97 -36.97
CA ASP A 135 2.92 25.84 -36.69
C ASP A 135 2.36 25.66 -35.27
N ILE A 136 2.65 24.52 -34.63
CA ILE A 136 2.27 24.16 -33.26
C ILE A 136 3.40 23.37 -32.59
N ASP A 137 3.46 23.40 -31.27
CA ASP A 137 4.50 22.73 -30.49
C ASP A 137 4.51 21.21 -30.71
N GLU A 138 3.34 20.58 -30.76
CA GLU A 138 3.22 19.12 -30.95
C GLU A 138 3.78 18.65 -32.29
N SER A 139 3.89 19.55 -33.28
CA SER A 139 4.51 19.22 -34.57
C SER A 139 6.03 19.08 -34.49
N CYS A 140 6.67 19.57 -33.44
CA CYS A 140 8.10 19.41 -33.18
C CYS A 140 8.36 18.17 -32.31
N LEU A 141 9.59 17.64 -32.30
CA LEU A 141 9.98 16.59 -31.35
C LEU A 141 9.74 17.04 -29.90
N ASN A 142 9.49 16.08 -29.00
CA ASN A 142 9.05 16.33 -27.61
C ASN A 142 10.03 17.15 -26.74
N ASN A 143 11.26 17.38 -27.19
CA ASN A 143 12.26 18.23 -26.54
C ASN A 143 12.40 19.63 -27.18
N LEU A 144 11.54 19.95 -28.14
CA LEU A 144 11.53 21.18 -28.91
C LEU A 144 10.19 21.91 -28.75
N LEU A 145 10.19 23.22 -28.99
CA LEU A 145 8.99 24.05 -29.11
C LEU A 145 8.94 24.74 -30.47
N CYS A 146 7.73 25.08 -30.91
CA CYS A 146 7.55 25.83 -32.14
C CYS A 146 7.70 27.33 -31.88
N VAL A 147 8.87 27.88 -32.25
CA VAL A 147 9.24 29.27 -32.01
C VAL A 147 9.56 29.95 -33.32
N ASN A 148 8.86 31.04 -33.65
CA ASN A 148 9.02 31.75 -34.94
C ASN A 148 8.90 30.82 -36.16
N ASN A 149 7.90 29.93 -36.14
CA ASN A 149 7.70 28.89 -37.14
C ASN A 149 8.91 27.96 -37.32
N LYS A 150 9.74 27.78 -36.28
CA LYS A 150 10.84 26.82 -36.27
C LYS A 150 10.85 25.99 -34.99
N CYS A 151 11.15 24.71 -35.11
CA CYS A 151 11.37 23.87 -33.93
C CYS A 151 12.70 24.25 -33.25
N ILE A 152 12.66 24.69 -32.01
CA ILE A 152 13.83 25.12 -31.20
C ILE A 152 13.90 24.29 -29.93
N GLU A 153 15.10 23.85 -29.56
CA GLU A 153 15.30 23.05 -28.35
C GLU A 153 15.00 23.80 -27.05
N LEU A 154 14.36 23.11 -26.11
CA LEU A 154 14.10 23.61 -24.76
C LEU A 154 15.40 23.96 -24.03
N PHE A 155 15.44 25.14 -23.41
CA PHE A 155 16.55 25.67 -22.64
C PHE A 155 17.91 25.67 -23.38
N SER A 156 17.90 26.02 -24.67
CA SER A 156 19.08 25.99 -25.55
C SER A 156 19.65 27.38 -25.88
N LEU A 157 18.82 28.42 -25.93
CA LEU A 157 19.23 29.75 -26.37
C LEU A 157 20.12 30.45 -25.33
N GLU A 158 21.25 30.96 -25.80
CA GLU A 158 22.20 31.70 -24.98
C GLU A 158 21.71 33.11 -24.63
N LEU A 159 22.41 33.76 -23.69
CA LEU A 159 22.13 35.14 -23.29
C LEU A 159 22.17 36.10 -24.49
N ASN A 160 21.28 37.08 -24.48
CA ASN A 160 21.04 38.09 -25.51
C ASN A 160 20.48 37.56 -26.85
N GLN A 161 20.16 36.27 -26.96
CA GLN A 161 19.42 35.76 -28.10
C GLN A 161 17.95 36.20 -28.03
N PRO A 162 17.34 36.61 -29.16
CA PRO A 162 15.96 37.05 -29.20
C PRO A 162 14.98 35.86 -29.09
N VAL A 163 13.87 36.09 -28.40
CA VAL A 163 12.74 35.15 -28.27
C VAL A 163 11.42 35.84 -28.63
N VAL A 164 10.41 35.03 -28.96
CA VAL A 164 9.06 35.52 -29.29
C VAL A 164 8.34 35.93 -28.03
N GLU A 165 7.65 37.07 -28.09
CA GLU A 165 6.85 37.61 -26.98
C GLU A 165 5.81 36.61 -26.46
N ASP A 166 5.14 35.88 -27.36
CA ASP A 166 4.09 34.90 -27.04
C ASP A 166 4.57 33.72 -26.18
N LEU A 167 5.88 33.51 -26.06
CA LEU A 167 6.50 32.44 -25.28
C LEU A 167 7.08 32.92 -23.94
N VAL A 168 6.96 34.21 -23.64
CA VAL A 168 7.38 34.75 -22.36
C VAL A 168 6.15 34.88 -21.48
N ASP A 169 6.16 34.21 -20.33
CA ASP A 169 5.14 34.48 -19.33
C ASP A 169 5.31 35.94 -18.86
N SER A 170 4.42 36.80 -19.34
CA SER A 170 4.45 38.25 -19.05
C SER A 170 4.44 38.59 -17.56
N LYS A 171 4.04 37.66 -16.67
CA LYS A 171 4.03 37.86 -15.22
C LYS A 171 5.36 37.47 -14.55
N THR A 172 6.04 36.46 -15.08
CA THR A 172 7.24 35.89 -14.43
C THR A 172 8.52 36.16 -15.22
N GLY A 173 8.43 36.44 -16.52
CA GLY A 173 9.56 36.49 -17.45
C GLY A 173 10.11 35.11 -17.80
N PHE A 174 9.45 34.03 -17.35
CA PHE A 174 9.87 32.68 -17.64
C PHE A 174 9.74 32.37 -19.13
N ASN A 175 10.74 31.68 -19.68
CA ASN A 175 10.80 31.31 -21.08
C ASN A 175 11.49 29.95 -21.26
N LEU A 176 10.81 29.03 -21.94
CA LEU A 176 11.23 27.63 -22.08
C LEU A 176 12.39 27.40 -23.06
N VAL A 177 12.76 28.36 -23.90
CA VAL A 177 13.87 28.20 -24.87
C VAL A 177 15.17 28.86 -24.40
N CYS A 178 15.13 29.79 -23.44
CA CYS A 178 16.33 30.36 -22.86
C CYS A 178 17.05 29.38 -21.94
N ASN A 179 18.37 29.26 -22.03
CA ASN A 179 19.16 28.35 -21.19
C ASN A 179 19.12 28.67 -19.69
N THR A 180 18.72 29.90 -19.33
CA THR A 180 18.46 30.35 -17.96
C THR A 180 17.00 30.21 -17.54
N GLY A 181 16.11 29.80 -18.45
CA GLY A 181 14.67 29.80 -18.26
C GLY A 181 14.05 31.20 -18.21
N TYR A 182 14.77 32.26 -18.58
CA TYR A 182 14.34 33.63 -18.32
C TYR A 182 14.66 34.62 -19.47
N ALA A 183 13.66 35.43 -19.83
CA ALA A 183 13.77 36.46 -20.86
C ALA A 183 13.16 37.80 -20.40
N VAL A 184 13.73 38.91 -20.89
CA VAL A 184 13.27 40.27 -20.57
C VAL A 184 13.09 41.09 -21.84
N TYR A 185 12.04 41.91 -21.85
CA TYR A 185 11.78 42.85 -22.93
C TYR A 185 12.82 43.98 -22.96
N THR A 186 13.53 44.15 -24.08
CA THR A 186 14.54 45.21 -24.27
C THR A 186 14.07 46.31 -25.22
N GLY A 187 12.77 46.60 -25.26
CA GLY A 187 12.19 47.73 -26.02
C GLY A 187 11.83 47.44 -27.48
N SER A 188 12.16 46.25 -28.00
CA SER A 188 11.78 45.84 -29.37
C SER A 188 11.55 44.32 -29.49
N THR A 189 12.23 43.53 -28.69
CA THR A 189 12.08 42.08 -28.59
C THR A 189 12.40 41.62 -27.17
N TYR A 190 11.99 40.41 -26.80
CA TYR A 190 12.45 39.76 -25.59
C TYR A 190 13.78 39.09 -25.86
N ASN A 191 14.73 39.21 -24.93
CA ASN A 191 16.02 38.55 -25.04
C ASN A 191 16.25 37.65 -23.83
N CYS A 192 16.83 36.47 -24.06
CA CYS A 192 17.31 35.62 -22.98
C CYS A 192 18.30 36.38 -22.11
N THR A 193 18.14 36.33 -20.79
CA THR A 193 18.99 37.09 -19.87
C THR A 193 19.28 36.30 -18.60
N LYS A 194 20.12 36.87 -17.72
CA LYS A 194 20.41 36.26 -16.43
C LYS A 194 19.14 36.24 -15.59
N ALA A 195 18.76 35.05 -15.12
CA ALA A 195 17.59 34.86 -14.29
C ALA A 195 17.76 35.52 -12.91
N PRO A 196 16.73 36.21 -12.38
CA PRO A 196 16.74 36.79 -11.04
C PRO A 196 16.74 35.70 -9.97
N THR A 197 17.18 36.03 -8.75
CA THR A 197 17.16 35.10 -7.60
C THR A 197 16.39 35.72 -6.44
N SER A 198 15.91 34.89 -5.52
CA SER A 198 15.34 35.32 -4.24
C SER A 198 16.35 36.10 -3.39
N THR A 199 15.84 36.99 -2.54
CA THR A 199 16.64 37.66 -1.50
C THR A 199 16.89 36.73 -0.32
N GLY A 200 18.16 36.45 0.00
CA GLY A 200 18.51 35.68 1.19
C GLY A 200 18.41 34.16 1.01
N LYS A 201 18.26 33.43 2.11
CA LYS A 201 18.21 31.97 2.12
C LYS A 201 16.76 31.49 1.98
N LEU A 202 16.55 30.56 1.05
CA LEU A 202 15.28 29.87 0.84
C LEU A 202 14.95 28.90 2.01
N PRO A 203 13.67 28.76 2.42
CA PRO A 203 12.51 29.52 1.97
C PRO A 203 12.49 30.95 2.54
N VAL A 204 12.01 31.93 1.77
CA VAL A 204 11.90 33.33 2.20
C VAL A 204 10.51 33.57 2.76
N ALA A 205 10.40 33.78 4.07
CA ALA A 205 9.14 34.15 4.71
C ALA A 205 8.70 35.57 4.30
N CYS A 206 7.39 35.77 4.16
CA CYS A 206 6.81 37.04 3.74
C CYS A 206 5.45 37.25 4.40
N THR A 207 4.92 38.48 4.35
CA THR A 207 3.56 38.80 4.79
C THR A 207 2.62 38.68 3.58
N PRO A 208 1.41 38.10 3.73
CA PRO A 208 0.44 38.03 2.64
C PRO A 208 0.23 39.39 1.99
N GLU A 209 -0.01 39.41 0.67
CA GLU A 209 -0.13 40.63 -0.15
C GLU A 209 1.14 41.47 -0.31
N SER A 210 2.21 41.20 0.44
CA SER A 210 3.50 41.87 0.22
C SER A 210 4.23 41.24 -0.96
N PRO A 211 4.82 42.05 -1.88
CA PRO A 211 5.61 41.53 -2.97
C PRO A 211 6.91 40.91 -2.45
N CYS A 212 7.28 39.77 -3.00
CA CYS A 212 8.58 39.16 -2.82
C CYS A 212 9.53 39.71 -3.87
N THR A 213 10.50 40.53 -3.47
CA THR A 213 11.42 41.19 -4.41
C THR A 213 12.66 40.35 -4.68
N SER A 214 13.14 40.34 -5.92
CA SER A 214 14.39 39.70 -6.33
C SER A 214 15.62 40.35 -5.69
N SER A 215 16.73 39.63 -5.66
CA SER A 215 18.01 40.07 -5.09
C SER A 215 18.58 41.34 -5.73
N ASP A 216 18.23 41.62 -6.99
CA ASP A 216 18.61 42.82 -7.71
C ASP A 216 17.62 43.99 -7.56
N GLY A 217 16.53 43.77 -6.81
CA GLY A 217 15.52 44.80 -6.51
C GLY A 217 14.55 45.10 -7.66
N LYS A 218 14.58 44.35 -8.76
CA LYS A 218 13.88 44.72 -10.01
C LYS A 218 12.58 43.98 -10.26
N TYR A 219 12.46 42.76 -9.75
CA TYR A 219 11.35 41.87 -10.07
C TYR A 219 10.61 41.47 -8.80
N ASN A 220 9.30 41.28 -8.91
CA ASN A 220 8.46 40.90 -7.77
C ASN A 220 7.69 39.62 -8.09
N LYS A 221 7.61 38.72 -7.12
CA LYS A 221 6.71 37.57 -7.12
C LYS A 221 5.73 37.66 -5.96
N THR A 222 4.73 36.78 -5.98
CA THR A 222 3.69 36.72 -4.96
C THR A 222 4.18 36.07 -3.68
N CYS A 223 3.73 36.60 -2.54
CA CYS A 223 3.76 35.89 -1.27
C CYS A 223 2.55 34.95 -1.19
N THR A 224 2.78 33.65 -0.96
CA THR A 224 1.72 32.62 -0.97
C THR A 224 1.62 31.94 0.39
N CYS A 225 0.39 31.72 0.87
CA CYS A 225 0.12 31.01 2.11
C CYS A 225 0.37 29.51 1.96
N ALA A 226 1.11 28.94 2.91
CA ALA A 226 1.38 27.51 2.97
C ALA A 226 0.17 26.73 3.52
N TYR A 227 0.06 25.45 3.14
CA TYR A 227 -0.88 24.51 3.73
C TYR A 227 -0.30 23.93 5.02
N ASN A 228 -0.40 24.69 6.12
CA ASN A 228 0.09 24.25 7.43
C ASN A 228 -0.75 24.79 8.60
N GLU A 229 -0.55 24.20 9.77
CA GLU A 229 -1.24 24.59 11.01
C GLU A 229 -0.94 26.05 11.41
N ALA A 230 0.29 26.51 11.15
CA ALA A 230 0.76 27.83 11.57
C ALA A 230 0.19 28.99 10.72
N GLY A 231 -0.41 28.73 9.56
CA GLY A 231 -0.82 29.76 8.61
C GLY A 231 0.36 30.65 8.19
N SER A 232 1.50 30.04 7.86
CA SER A 232 2.69 30.79 7.41
C SER A 232 2.65 31.08 5.92
N SER A 233 3.34 32.14 5.46
CA SER A 233 3.48 32.47 4.05
C SER A 233 4.93 32.65 3.60
N TYR A 234 5.19 32.24 2.37
CA TYR A 234 6.52 32.23 1.77
C TYR A 234 6.50 32.73 0.33
N CYS A 235 7.66 33.20 -0.12
CA CYS A 235 7.84 33.67 -1.48
C CYS A 235 7.90 32.52 -2.48
N SER A 236 7.26 32.71 -3.64
CA SER A 236 7.48 31.89 -4.82
C SER A 236 8.94 31.97 -5.30
N LEU A 237 9.42 30.90 -5.94
CA LEU A 237 10.78 30.82 -6.48
C LEU A 237 10.98 31.75 -7.67
N PHE A 238 12.13 32.40 -7.74
CA PHE A 238 12.62 33.07 -8.95
C PHE A 238 13.37 32.09 -9.87
N GLU A 239 13.48 32.44 -11.14
CA GLU A 239 13.98 31.57 -12.21
C GLU A 239 15.45 31.18 -12.02
N GLY A 240 16.23 32.01 -11.32
CA GLY A 240 17.63 31.76 -10.98
C GLY A 240 17.83 31.06 -9.65
N ASP A 241 16.76 30.74 -8.92
CA ASP A 241 16.86 30.01 -7.65
C ASP A 241 17.36 28.58 -7.89
N PRO A 242 18.11 27.97 -6.94
CA PRO A 242 18.74 26.67 -7.15
C PRO A 242 17.80 25.55 -7.59
N ILE A 243 16.55 25.58 -7.12
CA ILE A 243 15.50 24.59 -7.48
C ILE A 243 15.13 24.72 -8.96
N VAL A 244 14.94 25.93 -9.47
CA VAL A 244 14.59 26.14 -10.89
C VAL A 244 15.78 25.84 -11.80
N VAL A 245 16.99 26.22 -11.37
CA VAL A 245 18.22 25.86 -12.10
C VAL A 245 18.42 24.34 -12.13
N SER A 246 18.08 23.64 -11.04
CA SER A 246 18.09 22.18 -10.97
C SER A 246 17.06 21.56 -11.91
N MET A 247 15.82 22.07 -11.93
CA MET A 247 14.77 21.67 -12.87
C MET A 247 15.27 21.74 -14.33
N ILE A 248 15.85 22.87 -14.73
CA ILE A 248 16.36 23.07 -16.10
C ILE A 248 17.46 22.06 -16.43
N LYS A 249 18.43 21.87 -15.53
CA LYS A 249 19.53 20.90 -15.73
C LYS A 249 19.03 19.46 -15.80
N ASN A 250 18.09 19.09 -14.93
CA ASN A 250 17.51 17.75 -14.92
C ASN A 250 16.73 17.51 -16.22
N TRP A 251 16.02 18.52 -16.73
CA TRP A 251 15.36 18.45 -18.04
C TRP A 251 16.36 18.25 -19.18
N GLN A 252 17.44 19.05 -19.22
CA GLN A 252 18.48 18.91 -20.24
C GLN A 252 19.11 17.51 -20.24
N ALA A 253 19.23 16.88 -19.06
CA ALA A 253 19.67 15.49 -18.95
C ALA A 253 18.61 14.47 -19.39
N LEU A 254 17.33 14.86 -19.41
CA LEU A 254 16.18 14.03 -19.75
C LEU A 254 15.74 14.15 -21.22
N ASN A 255 16.25 15.14 -21.97
CA ASN A 255 15.67 15.62 -23.24
C ASN A 255 15.47 14.54 -24.31
N ASN A 256 16.30 13.49 -24.34
CA ASN A 256 16.19 12.40 -25.32
C ASN A 256 15.35 11.22 -24.83
N ALA A 257 14.97 11.21 -23.55
CA ALA A 257 14.28 10.08 -22.93
C ALA A 257 12.77 10.06 -23.25
N ASN A 258 12.22 11.15 -23.79
CA ASN A 258 10.79 11.31 -24.05
C ASN A 258 10.36 11.03 -25.51
N GLU A 259 11.24 10.48 -26.34
CA GLU A 259 10.93 10.14 -27.75
C GLU A 259 9.77 9.13 -27.88
N ASN A 260 9.54 8.33 -26.85
CA ASN A 260 8.45 7.35 -26.78
C ASN A 260 7.16 7.91 -26.15
N CYS A 261 7.11 9.21 -25.83
CA CYS A 261 5.92 9.86 -25.28
C CYS A 261 5.02 10.41 -26.39
N ASN A 262 3.73 10.50 -26.09
CA ASN A 262 2.79 11.25 -26.93
C ASN A 262 3.18 12.74 -26.99
N ALA A 263 3.03 13.37 -28.15
CA ALA A 263 3.32 14.80 -28.36
C ALA A 263 2.49 15.73 -27.46
N HIS A 264 1.28 15.33 -27.07
CA HIS A 264 0.40 16.10 -26.20
C HIS A 264 0.78 16.02 -24.72
N ARG A 265 1.38 14.91 -24.28
CA ARG A 265 1.83 14.70 -22.88
C ARG A 265 3.26 14.18 -22.82
N PRO A 266 4.23 14.99 -23.28
CA PRO A 266 5.63 14.55 -23.38
C PRO A 266 6.34 14.39 -22.03
N TRP A 267 5.69 14.79 -20.93
CA TRP A 267 6.30 14.87 -19.59
C TRP A 267 5.58 14.02 -18.52
N SER A 268 4.56 13.25 -18.91
CA SER A 268 3.78 12.45 -17.97
C SER A 268 4.62 11.30 -17.40
N TYR A 269 4.46 11.00 -16.12
CA TYR A 269 5.13 9.83 -15.53
C TYR A 269 4.76 8.54 -16.26
N GLN A 270 3.52 8.43 -16.73
CA GLN A 270 3.04 7.24 -17.43
C GLN A 270 3.85 6.91 -18.68
N CYS A 271 4.43 7.92 -19.34
CA CYS A 271 5.43 7.70 -20.39
C CYS A 271 6.77 7.21 -19.82
N PHE A 272 7.28 7.87 -18.77
CA PHE A 272 8.60 7.60 -18.21
C PHE A 272 8.68 6.28 -17.43
N ALA A 273 7.55 5.74 -16.97
CA ALA A 273 7.45 4.53 -16.16
C ALA A 273 8.06 3.29 -16.83
N LYS A 274 8.19 3.28 -18.17
CA LYS A 274 8.80 2.18 -18.93
C LYS A 274 10.29 2.34 -19.19
N LEU A 275 10.84 3.53 -18.96
CA LEU A 275 12.22 3.82 -19.29
C LEU A 275 13.16 3.14 -18.28
N PRO A 276 14.45 2.99 -18.60
CA PRO A 276 15.42 2.46 -17.65
C PRO A 276 15.41 3.24 -16.33
N ALA A 277 15.73 2.55 -15.23
CA ALA A 277 15.79 3.11 -13.87
C ALA A 277 16.53 4.46 -13.75
N ALA A 278 17.61 4.63 -14.53
CA ALA A 278 18.36 5.89 -14.57
C ALA A 278 17.51 7.07 -15.07
N SER A 279 16.73 6.86 -16.13
CA SER A 279 15.83 7.87 -16.70
C SER A 279 14.64 8.16 -15.77
N GLN A 280 14.11 7.14 -15.11
CA GLN A 280 13.05 7.31 -14.10
C GLN A 280 13.53 8.17 -12.93
N LYS A 281 14.73 7.90 -12.41
CA LYS A 281 15.35 8.70 -11.33
C LYS A 281 15.55 10.16 -11.73
N LEU A 282 16.00 10.40 -12.96
CA LEU A 282 16.13 11.76 -13.50
C LEU A 282 14.76 12.43 -13.65
N TRP A 283 13.73 11.70 -14.12
CA TRP A 283 12.37 12.22 -14.21
C TRP A 283 11.82 12.60 -12.83
N TYR A 284 11.99 11.77 -11.80
CA TYR A 284 11.54 12.10 -10.44
C TYR A 284 12.21 13.39 -9.94
N SER A 285 13.53 13.51 -10.13
CA SER A 285 14.30 14.70 -9.72
C SER A 285 13.81 15.95 -10.44
N TRP A 286 13.53 15.84 -11.74
CA TRP A 286 12.94 16.91 -12.53
C TRP A 286 11.52 17.26 -12.06
N ALA A 287 10.64 16.28 -11.87
CA ALA A 287 9.23 16.46 -11.52
C ALA A 287 9.04 17.14 -10.14
N ILE A 288 9.89 16.79 -9.17
CA ILE A 288 9.93 17.42 -7.84
C ILE A 288 10.19 18.92 -7.95
N ASP A 289 11.19 19.33 -8.75
CA ASP A 289 11.53 20.74 -8.94
C ASP A 289 10.48 21.45 -9.84
N TYR A 290 9.98 20.74 -10.85
CA TYR A 290 8.93 21.21 -11.76
C TYR A 290 7.66 21.61 -11.03
N TRP A 291 7.14 20.77 -10.13
CA TRP A 291 5.95 21.10 -9.35
C TRP A 291 6.16 22.23 -8.36
N GLN A 292 7.32 22.28 -7.71
CA GLN A 292 7.69 23.40 -6.83
C GLN A 292 7.62 24.74 -7.56
N TYR A 293 8.00 24.77 -8.84
CA TYR A 293 8.00 25.97 -9.67
C TYR A 293 6.65 26.22 -10.38
N PHE A 294 6.25 25.37 -11.32
CA PHE A 294 5.12 25.62 -12.23
C PHE A 294 3.75 25.58 -11.54
N TYR A 295 3.59 24.75 -10.51
CA TYR A 295 2.36 24.72 -9.71
C TYR A 295 2.47 25.61 -8.47
N ASN A 296 3.58 26.36 -8.34
CA ASN A 296 3.89 27.18 -7.18
C ASN A 296 3.83 26.40 -5.87
N TYR A 297 4.18 25.10 -5.89
CA TYR A 297 4.12 24.27 -4.69
C TYR A 297 5.19 24.64 -3.67
N TYR A 298 6.29 25.28 -4.09
CA TYR A 298 7.39 25.63 -3.20
C TYR A 298 6.93 26.35 -1.91
N PRO A 299 6.19 27.48 -1.98
CA PRO A 299 5.64 28.10 -0.77
C PRO A 299 4.51 27.27 -0.14
N LEU A 300 3.74 26.50 -0.92
CA LEU A 300 2.57 25.75 -0.43
C LEU A 300 2.93 24.55 0.46
N ILE A 301 4.06 23.87 0.19
CA ILE A 301 4.48 22.65 0.88
C ILE A 301 5.20 22.90 2.22
N GLN A 302 5.49 24.16 2.55
CA GLN A 302 6.28 24.49 3.73
C GLN A 302 5.54 24.12 5.01
N GLY A 303 6.04 23.12 5.74
CA GLY A 303 5.42 22.65 6.98
C GLY A 303 4.11 21.87 6.80
N ASN A 304 3.89 21.22 5.64
CA ASN A 304 2.72 20.36 5.44
C ASN A 304 2.71 19.19 6.42
N ASP A 305 1.61 19.07 7.15
CA ASP A 305 1.20 17.85 7.85
C ASP A 305 0.66 16.79 6.87
N GLU A 306 0.48 15.55 7.34
CA GLU A 306 0.01 14.41 6.55
C GLU A 306 -1.29 14.68 5.77
N CYS A 307 -2.23 15.41 6.38
CA CYS A 307 -3.49 15.76 5.72
C CYS A 307 -3.26 16.74 4.57
N SER A 308 -2.46 17.79 4.80
CA SER A 308 -2.08 18.76 3.76
C SER A 308 -1.36 18.08 2.59
N GLN A 309 -0.47 17.13 2.90
CA GLN A 309 0.22 16.32 1.90
C GLN A 309 -0.79 15.52 1.06
N SER A 310 -1.72 14.82 1.70
CA SER A 310 -2.67 13.93 1.01
C SER A 310 -3.80 14.65 0.25
N ILE A 311 -4.18 15.87 0.66
CA ILE A 311 -5.33 16.59 0.10
C ILE A 311 -4.90 17.64 -0.92
N PHE A 312 -3.92 18.49 -0.60
CA PHE A 312 -3.60 19.66 -1.42
C PHE A 312 -2.38 19.45 -2.32
N THR A 313 -1.39 18.71 -1.84
CA THR A 313 -0.08 18.58 -2.52
C THR A 313 0.27 17.13 -2.84
N GLN A 314 -0.75 16.26 -2.95
CA GLN A 314 -0.60 14.81 -3.06
C GLN A 314 0.33 14.40 -4.20
N SER A 315 0.16 14.99 -5.37
CA SER A 315 1.01 14.69 -6.52
C SER A 315 2.49 14.82 -6.19
N TYR A 316 2.88 15.94 -5.55
CA TYR A 316 4.27 16.22 -5.18
C TYR A 316 4.83 15.22 -4.19
N TRP A 317 4.11 14.94 -3.11
CA TRP A 317 4.57 14.01 -2.09
C TRP A 317 4.67 12.59 -2.63
N ASN A 318 3.76 12.18 -3.52
CA ASN A 318 3.83 10.87 -4.16
C ASN A 318 5.11 10.68 -5.00
N VAL A 319 5.50 11.68 -5.80
CA VAL A 319 6.77 11.61 -6.57
C VAL A 319 7.98 11.71 -5.67
N LEU A 320 7.94 12.57 -4.64
CA LEU A 320 9.03 12.67 -3.68
C LEU A 320 9.24 11.32 -2.98
N GLU A 321 8.17 10.70 -2.50
CA GLU A 321 8.21 9.37 -1.91
C GLU A 321 8.74 8.34 -2.92
N ALA A 322 8.21 8.32 -4.15
CA ALA A 322 8.67 7.45 -5.22
C ALA A 322 10.17 7.58 -5.53
N SER A 323 10.68 8.80 -5.52
CA SER A 323 12.11 9.07 -5.73
C SER A 323 12.99 8.46 -4.63
N THR A 324 12.47 8.35 -3.40
CA THR A 324 13.22 7.84 -2.24
C THR A 324 13.07 6.34 -2.04
N THR A 325 11.94 5.75 -2.45
CA THR A 325 11.65 4.31 -2.26
C THR A 325 11.94 3.46 -3.48
N PHE A 326 12.50 4.03 -4.55
CA PHE A 326 12.78 3.37 -5.84
C PHE A 326 13.56 2.04 -5.76
N GLN A 327 14.13 1.69 -4.60
CA GLN A 327 14.84 0.43 -4.36
C GLN A 327 14.23 -0.49 -3.30
N ASN A 328 13.07 -0.14 -2.71
CA ASN A 328 12.43 -0.97 -1.69
C ASN A 328 11.31 -1.81 -2.30
N PRO A 329 11.22 -3.13 -2.03
CA PRO A 329 10.06 -3.93 -2.43
C PRO A 329 8.82 -3.28 -1.81
N GLN A 330 7.98 -2.66 -2.65
CA GLN A 330 6.69 -2.17 -2.22
C GLN A 330 5.84 -3.39 -1.91
N CYS A 331 5.06 -3.34 -0.83
CA CYS A 331 4.07 -4.37 -0.60
C CYS A 331 3.04 -4.33 -1.73
N PRO A 332 2.39 -5.45 -2.04
CA PRO A 332 1.26 -5.39 -2.95
C PRO A 332 0.11 -4.60 -2.33
N ALA A 333 -0.61 -3.85 -3.17
CA ALA A 333 -1.89 -3.24 -2.82
C ALA A 333 -3.03 -4.23 -3.09
N TYR A 334 -4.03 -4.28 -2.21
CA TYR A 334 -5.15 -5.21 -2.32
C TYR A 334 -6.48 -4.47 -2.36
N PHE A 335 -7.16 -4.43 -3.51
CA PHE A 335 -8.43 -3.73 -3.71
C PHE A 335 -9.60 -4.68 -3.89
N CYS A 336 -10.80 -4.24 -3.48
CA CYS A 336 -12.04 -4.96 -3.76
C CYS A 336 -12.64 -4.52 -5.11
N ASN A 337 -12.60 -5.41 -6.13
CA ASN A 337 -13.11 -5.21 -7.52
C ASN A 337 -12.53 -3.99 -8.32
N THR A 338 -12.09 -4.12 -9.59
CA THR A 338 -12.82 -3.88 -10.88
C THR A 338 -11.78 -3.79 -12.05
N PRO A 339 -12.12 -3.86 -13.37
CA PRO A 339 -13.34 -4.29 -14.05
C PRO A 339 -13.31 -5.78 -14.47
N THR A 340 -14.52 -6.33 -14.64
CA THR A 340 -14.86 -7.76 -14.78
C THR A 340 -14.57 -8.40 -16.13
N LYS A 341 -13.94 -7.68 -17.07
CA LYS A 341 -13.79 -8.18 -18.45
C LYS A 341 -12.73 -9.28 -18.59
N ASP A 342 -11.72 -9.31 -17.72
CA ASP A 342 -10.54 -10.16 -17.88
C ASP A 342 -10.42 -11.30 -16.85
N TRP A 343 -11.47 -11.52 -16.05
CA TRP A 343 -11.48 -12.56 -15.03
C TRP A 343 -11.82 -13.93 -15.63
N SER A 344 -10.99 -14.92 -15.35
CA SER A 344 -11.32 -16.31 -15.67
C SER A 344 -12.35 -16.90 -14.69
N SER A 345 -13.07 -17.94 -15.10
CA SER A 345 -14.08 -18.58 -14.25
C SER A 345 -13.43 -19.15 -12.98
N GLY A 346 -13.97 -18.82 -11.81
CA GLY A 346 -13.42 -19.24 -10.51
C GLY A 346 -12.21 -18.43 -10.04
N GLN A 347 -11.81 -17.38 -10.76
CA GLN A 347 -10.77 -16.47 -10.31
C GLN A 347 -11.22 -15.65 -9.10
N CYS A 348 -10.35 -15.51 -8.11
CA CYS A 348 -10.58 -14.78 -6.86
C CYS A 348 -9.59 -13.64 -6.64
N GLY A 349 -8.43 -13.69 -7.29
CA GLY A 349 -7.44 -12.63 -7.31
C GLY A 349 -6.97 -12.37 -8.73
N PHE A 350 -7.03 -11.12 -9.16
CA PHE A 350 -6.40 -10.65 -10.39
C PHE A 350 -5.17 -9.84 -10.04
N TYR A 351 -4.01 -10.35 -10.45
CA TYR A 351 -2.73 -9.70 -10.26
C TYR A 351 -2.40 -8.86 -11.49
N GLU A 352 -2.05 -7.60 -11.24
CA GLU A 352 -1.44 -6.75 -12.26
C GLU A 352 -0.29 -5.93 -11.69
N LYS A 353 0.50 -5.37 -12.60
CA LYS A 353 1.43 -4.29 -12.28
C LYS A 353 0.84 -3.02 -12.87
N ASN A 354 0.48 -2.05 -12.05
CA ASN A 354 -0.07 -0.78 -12.53
C ASN A 354 0.72 0.39 -11.98
N ILE A 355 0.56 1.56 -12.60
CA ILE A 355 1.05 2.79 -12.04
C ILE A 355 0.11 3.24 -10.92
N ASP A 356 0.54 3.04 -9.68
CA ASP A 356 -0.07 3.66 -8.51
C ASP A 356 0.82 4.80 -8.04
N THR A 357 0.23 6.00 -7.90
CA THR A 357 0.89 7.16 -7.28
C THR A 357 2.33 7.43 -7.77
N TYR A 358 2.54 7.33 -9.08
CA TYR A 358 3.84 7.53 -9.75
C TYR A 358 4.90 6.45 -9.46
N LYS A 359 4.47 5.22 -9.17
CA LYS A 359 5.31 4.01 -9.05
C LYS A 359 4.62 2.85 -9.79
N ILE A 360 5.39 1.90 -10.33
CA ILE A 360 4.79 0.63 -10.75
C ILE A 360 4.62 -0.23 -9.51
N SER A 361 3.38 -0.43 -9.07
CA SER A 361 3.00 -1.21 -7.90
C SER A 361 2.44 -2.57 -8.31
N GLU A 362 2.66 -3.57 -7.46
CA GLU A 362 1.96 -4.85 -7.54
C GLU A 362 0.56 -4.67 -6.96
N ILE A 363 -0.47 -4.97 -7.75
CA ILE A 363 -1.87 -4.78 -7.36
C ILE A 363 -2.60 -6.10 -7.48
N TYR A 364 -3.37 -6.44 -6.45
CA TYR A 364 -4.32 -7.54 -6.44
C TYR A 364 -5.73 -6.99 -6.32
N TYR A 365 -6.56 -7.22 -7.34
CA TYR A 365 -8.00 -7.05 -7.20
C TYR A 365 -8.58 -8.37 -6.72
N ILE A 366 -9.29 -8.33 -5.60
CA ILE A 366 -9.87 -9.50 -4.96
C ILE A 366 -11.37 -9.47 -5.16
N ASN A 367 -11.91 -10.62 -5.55
CA ASN A 367 -13.32 -10.88 -5.63
C ASN A 367 -13.66 -12.05 -4.70
N GLU A 368 -14.88 -12.01 -4.18
CA GLU A 368 -15.37 -13.05 -3.29
C GLU A 368 -15.53 -14.37 -4.05
N CYS A 369 -15.24 -15.45 -3.33
CA CYS A 369 -15.49 -16.78 -3.86
C CYS A 369 -16.98 -17.10 -3.87
N ALA A 370 -17.43 -17.76 -4.95
CA ALA A 370 -18.84 -18.06 -5.16
C ALA A 370 -19.43 -18.97 -4.08
N GLN A 371 -18.60 -19.78 -3.41
CA GLN A 371 -19.00 -20.62 -2.29
C GLN A 371 -18.32 -20.15 -1.00
N HIS A 372 -19.09 -20.06 0.09
CA HIS A 372 -18.60 -19.62 1.41
C HIS A 372 -17.49 -20.50 2.02
N ASN A 373 -17.26 -21.70 1.50
CA ASN A 373 -16.22 -22.62 1.96
C ASN A 373 -14.95 -22.57 1.10
N GLN A 374 -14.88 -21.69 0.10
CA GLN A 374 -13.70 -21.48 -0.71
C GLN A 374 -12.85 -20.35 -0.14
N THR A 375 -11.54 -20.44 -0.34
CA THR A 375 -10.56 -19.41 0.04
C THR A 375 -9.75 -18.99 -1.18
N CYS A 376 -9.18 -17.79 -1.12
CA CYS A 376 -8.30 -17.27 -2.15
C CYS A 376 -6.87 -17.16 -1.64
N MET A 377 -6.02 -18.10 -2.05
CA MET A 377 -4.59 -18.04 -1.76
C MET A 377 -3.90 -17.22 -2.85
N VAL A 378 -3.67 -15.94 -2.56
CA VAL A 378 -2.87 -15.05 -3.42
C VAL A 378 -1.39 -15.33 -3.24
N ASP A 379 -0.78 -15.93 -4.26
CA ASP A 379 0.67 -16.07 -4.35
C ASP A 379 1.26 -14.86 -5.08
N SER A 380 2.52 -14.57 -4.77
CA SER A 380 3.29 -13.49 -5.38
C SER A 380 3.27 -13.56 -6.91
N GLN A 381 2.88 -12.43 -7.51
CA GLN A 381 2.94 -12.15 -8.94
C GLN A 381 2.07 -13.00 -9.87
N LYS A 382 0.95 -13.54 -9.38
CA LYS A 382 0.04 -14.37 -10.18
C LYS A 382 -1.43 -14.17 -9.82
N ASN A 383 -2.29 -14.39 -10.82
CA ASN A 383 -3.73 -14.54 -10.60
C ASN A 383 -3.98 -15.73 -9.67
N ALA A 384 -5.00 -15.59 -8.82
CA ALA A 384 -5.42 -16.61 -7.87
C ALA A 384 -6.83 -17.08 -8.18
N THR A 385 -7.11 -18.36 -7.96
CA THR A 385 -8.43 -18.96 -8.11
C THR A 385 -8.98 -19.40 -6.77
N CYS A 386 -10.29 -19.33 -6.62
CA CYS A 386 -10.98 -19.90 -5.48
C CYS A 386 -10.65 -21.38 -5.39
N ASP A 387 -10.12 -21.78 -4.24
CA ASP A 387 -9.91 -23.18 -3.93
C ASP A 387 -10.72 -23.56 -2.70
N VAL A 388 -11.22 -24.79 -2.69
CA VAL A 388 -11.78 -25.35 -1.45
C VAL A 388 -10.57 -25.83 -0.67
N PRO A 389 -10.30 -25.29 0.55
CA PRO A 389 -9.23 -25.81 1.39
C PRO A 389 -9.34 -27.33 1.45
N ASP A 390 -8.23 -28.02 1.22
CA ASP A 390 -8.14 -29.48 1.13
C ASP A 390 -9.02 -30.08 2.24
N GLN A 391 -10.04 -30.85 1.83
CA GLN A 391 -11.22 -31.09 2.67
C GLN A 391 -10.80 -31.44 4.08
N ASN A 392 -11.29 -30.66 5.06
CA ASN A 392 -11.34 -30.90 6.50
C ASN A 392 -11.03 -32.35 6.87
N THR A 393 -9.76 -32.75 6.79
CA THR A 393 -9.39 -34.16 6.93
C THR A 393 -9.52 -34.44 8.40
N ARG A 394 -10.59 -35.16 8.76
CA ARG A 394 -10.92 -35.41 10.16
C ARG A 394 -10.17 -36.64 10.60
N TYR A 395 -9.37 -36.46 11.64
CA TYR A 395 -8.54 -37.50 12.22
C TYR A 395 -9.33 -38.30 13.25
N PRO A 396 -8.91 -39.52 13.62
CA PRO A 396 -9.56 -40.27 14.68
C PRO A 396 -9.84 -39.44 15.95
N GLY A 397 -11.06 -39.50 16.47
CA GLY A 397 -11.52 -38.66 17.57
C GLY A 397 -12.05 -37.28 17.18
N ASP A 398 -11.88 -36.81 15.95
CA ASP A 398 -12.52 -35.57 15.49
C ASP A 398 -14.02 -35.78 15.28
N TYR A 399 -14.82 -34.72 15.48
CA TYR A 399 -16.26 -34.75 15.22
C TYR A 399 -16.54 -35.05 13.75
N CYS A 400 -17.45 -35.98 13.46
CA CYS A 400 -17.88 -36.31 12.10
C CYS A 400 -19.41 -36.46 12.01
N GLU A 401 -19.95 -36.20 10.83
CA GLU A 401 -21.34 -36.49 10.47
C GLU A 401 -21.47 -37.69 9.56
N LYS A 402 -20.45 -37.94 8.72
CA LYS A 402 -20.41 -39.01 7.72
C LYS A 402 -19.01 -39.60 7.61
N ASP A 403 -18.95 -40.82 7.13
CA ASP A 403 -17.73 -41.61 6.93
C ASP A 403 -16.72 -40.91 6.02
N GLU A 404 -17.18 -40.24 4.97
CA GLU A 404 -16.31 -39.61 3.96
C GLU A 404 -15.52 -38.40 4.49
N GLN A 405 -15.86 -37.92 5.69
CA GLN A 405 -15.13 -36.83 6.35
C GLN A 405 -13.89 -37.34 7.09
N CYS A 406 -13.86 -38.63 7.44
CA CYS A 406 -12.81 -39.23 8.24
C CYS A 406 -11.72 -39.81 7.35
N ILE A 407 -10.45 -39.59 7.70
CA ILE A 407 -9.31 -40.17 6.96
C ILE A 407 -9.34 -41.71 6.94
N SER A 408 -9.92 -42.31 7.97
CA SER A 408 -10.15 -43.76 8.07
C SER A 408 -11.33 -44.26 7.23
N GLY A 409 -12.15 -43.36 6.71
CA GLY A 409 -13.43 -43.68 6.06
C GLY A 409 -14.49 -44.21 7.03
N SER A 410 -14.37 -43.96 8.34
CA SER A 410 -15.34 -44.44 9.34
C SER A 410 -15.65 -43.39 10.40
N CYS A 411 -16.94 -43.08 10.51
CA CYS A 411 -17.56 -42.18 11.47
C CYS A 411 -18.53 -42.99 12.35
N SER A 412 -18.21 -43.12 13.63
CA SER A 412 -19.04 -43.84 14.60
C SER A 412 -19.33 -42.95 15.80
N ASP A 413 -20.58 -42.91 16.26
CA ASP A 413 -21.02 -42.04 17.37
C ASP A 413 -20.60 -40.57 17.23
N LYS A 414 -20.64 -40.05 15.98
CA LYS A 414 -20.19 -38.71 15.61
C LYS A 414 -18.69 -38.45 15.83
N GLU A 415 -17.87 -39.51 15.84
CA GLU A 415 -16.42 -39.44 15.95
C GLU A 415 -15.74 -40.27 14.88
N CYS A 416 -14.66 -39.74 14.30
CA CYS A 416 -13.85 -40.53 13.39
C CYS A 416 -13.15 -41.66 14.15
N VAL A 417 -13.18 -42.87 13.61
CA VAL A 417 -12.61 -44.05 14.26
C VAL A 417 -11.31 -44.44 13.56
N GLY A 418 -10.24 -44.60 14.33
CA GLY A 418 -8.94 -45.09 13.86
C GLY A 418 -8.67 -46.52 14.32
N ASN A 419 -7.43 -46.95 14.10
CA ASN A 419 -6.91 -48.24 14.50
C ASN A 419 -6.76 -48.32 16.02
N VAL A 420 -7.09 -49.48 16.60
CA VAL A 420 -6.96 -49.75 18.04
C VAL A 420 -5.56 -50.26 18.38
N TYR A 421 -5.30 -50.48 19.66
CA TYR A 421 -4.03 -51.01 20.17
C TYR A 421 -3.58 -52.28 19.41
N ASP A 422 -2.28 -52.33 19.08
CA ASP A 422 -1.61 -53.41 18.33
C ASP A 422 -2.07 -53.65 16.89
N GLN A 423 -2.99 -52.84 16.34
CA GLN A 423 -3.30 -52.86 14.92
C GLN A 423 -2.23 -52.17 14.09
N GLU A 424 -2.06 -52.62 12.84
CA GLU A 424 -1.10 -52.06 11.91
C GLU A 424 -1.39 -50.59 11.63
N CYS A 425 -0.34 -49.78 11.52
CA CYS A 425 -0.42 -48.37 11.17
C CYS A 425 0.79 -47.96 10.35
N THR A 426 0.64 -46.88 9.59
CA THR A 426 1.71 -46.25 8.81
C THR A 426 1.99 -44.83 9.29
N ASN A 427 1.03 -44.21 9.96
CA ASN A 427 1.11 -42.86 10.47
C ASN A 427 0.40 -42.75 11.82
N THR A 428 0.84 -41.81 12.66
CA THR A 428 0.20 -41.56 13.97
C THR A 428 -1.27 -41.15 13.85
N TYR A 429 -1.66 -40.55 12.72
CA TYR A 429 -3.05 -40.22 12.45
C TYR A 429 -3.94 -41.41 12.08
N ASP A 430 -3.38 -42.62 11.91
CA ASP A 430 -4.16 -43.83 11.70
C ASP A 430 -4.77 -44.34 13.01
N CYS A 431 -4.19 -43.99 14.16
CA CYS A 431 -4.53 -44.55 15.46
C CYS A 431 -5.60 -43.75 16.22
N ASN A 432 -6.40 -44.43 17.05
CA ASN A 432 -7.38 -43.79 17.93
C ASN A 432 -6.75 -42.83 18.96
N PRO A 433 -7.52 -41.87 19.50
CA PRO A 433 -7.08 -41.00 20.60
C PRO A 433 -6.44 -41.77 21.76
N GLY A 434 -5.33 -41.24 22.30
CA GLY A 434 -4.53 -41.91 23.33
C GLY A 434 -3.51 -42.92 22.79
N LEU A 435 -3.47 -43.14 21.47
CA LEU A 435 -2.48 -43.97 20.79
C LEU A 435 -1.62 -43.15 19.81
N TYR A 436 -0.43 -43.67 19.50
CA TYR A 436 0.45 -43.19 18.42
C TYR A 436 0.91 -44.37 17.57
N CYS A 437 1.38 -44.11 16.35
CA CYS A 437 1.93 -45.17 15.51
C CYS A 437 3.40 -45.40 15.83
N ASN A 438 3.74 -46.57 16.37
CA ASN A 438 5.14 -46.93 16.58
C ASN A 438 5.74 -47.36 15.24
N MET A 439 6.56 -46.49 14.64
CA MET A 439 7.15 -46.70 13.32
C MET A 439 8.17 -47.87 13.26
N THR A 440 8.63 -48.37 14.41
CA THR A 440 9.51 -49.55 14.46
C THR A 440 8.71 -50.85 14.39
N ALA A 441 7.57 -50.89 15.11
CA ALA A 441 6.68 -52.03 15.16
C ALA A 441 5.55 -51.98 14.12
N ASN A 442 5.39 -50.85 13.41
CA ASN A 442 4.27 -50.50 12.52
C ASN A 442 2.90 -50.79 13.15
N THR A 443 2.75 -50.51 14.44
CA THR A 443 1.51 -50.79 15.18
C THR A 443 1.15 -49.66 16.13
N CYS A 444 -0.15 -49.47 16.39
CA CYS A 444 -0.66 -48.46 17.32
C CYS A 444 -0.32 -48.83 18.77
N LYS A 445 0.35 -47.92 19.49
CA LYS A 445 0.76 -48.08 20.90
C LYS A 445 0.22 -46.93 21.74
N TYR A 446 0.10 -47.14 23.05
CA TYR A 446 -0.29 -46.08 23.98
C TYR A 446 0.69 -44.92 23.95
N GLN A 447 0.16 -43.70 23.99
CA GLN A 447 0.97 -42.51 24.20
C GLN A 447 1.74 -42.58 25.52
N VAL A 448 2.93 -42.01 25.51
CA VAL A 448 3.87 -42.00 26.62
C VAL A 448 3.44 -40.97 27.67
N GLU A 449 3.47 -41.41 28.94
CA GLU A 449 3.17 -40.60 30.13
C GLU A 449 4.25 -39.54 30.40
N GLU A 450 3.93 -38.60 31.29
CA GLU A 450 4.91 -37.62 31.77
C GLU A 450 6.13 -38.30 32.41
N GLY A 451 7.32 -37.85 32.03
CA GLY A 451 8.61 -38.41 32.44
C GLY A 451 9.03 -39.67 31.70
N GLY A 452 8.19 -40.22 30.81
CA GLY A 452 8.55 -41.36 29.96
C GLY A 452 9.45 -40.96 28.79
N ASP A 453 10.15 -41.96 28.23
CA ASP A 453 11.07 -41.79 27.11
C ASP A 453 10.31 -41.55 25.79
N CYS A 454 10.81 -40.62 24.98
CA CYS A 454 10.26 -40.30 23.66
C CYS A 454 11.35 -39.93 22.67
N ASP A 455 11.10 -40.17 21.38
CA ASP A 455 11.92 -39.63 20.31
C ASP A 455 11.23 -38.45 19.61
N HIS A 456 9.89 -38.43 19.62
CA HIS A 456 9.09 -37.39 18.97
C HIS A 456 7.93 -36.91 19.85
N TRP A 457 7.53 -35.65 19.63
CA TRP A 457 6.42 -35.02 20.36
C TRP A 457 5.09 -35.77 20.24
N TYR A 458 4.89 -36.51 19.14
CA TYR A 458 3.65 -37.21 18.87
C TYR A 458 3.50 -38.52 19.65
N GLU A 459 4.59 -39.02 20.24
CA GLU A 459 4.59 -40.20 21.10
C GLU A 459 4.03 -39.86 22.48
N CYS A 460 4.24 -38.63 22.94
CA CYS A 460 3.76 -38.15 24.22
C CYS A 460 2.24 -37.90 24.21
N ARG A 461 1.60 -38.05 25.38
CA ARG A 461 0.20 -37.67 25.61
C ARG A 461 -0.09 -36.26 25.09
N ASN A 462 -1.33 -36.00 24.69
CA ASN A 462 -1.69 -34.77 23.97
C ASN A 462 -1.44 -33.44 24.73
N ASN A 463 -1.28 -33.48 26.05
CA ASN A 463 -0.91 -32.33 26.89
C ASN A 463 0.61 -32.23 27.17
N LEU A 464 1.41 -33.08 26.53
CA LEU A 464 2.86 -33.19 26.69
C LEU A 464 3.58 -33.01 25.34
N THR A 465 4.84 -32.60 25.40
CA THR A 465 5.79 -32.54 24.28
C THR A 465 7.04 -33.34 24.61
N CYS A 466 7.78 -33.78 23.60
CA CYS A 466 9.07 -34.42 23.79
C CYS A 466 10.16 -33.35 23.88
N ASN A 467 10.94 -33.37 24.96
CA ASN A 467 12.08 -32.48 25.15
C ASN A 467 13.25 -33.28 25.73
N LEU A 468 14.40 -33.27 25.05
CA LEU A 468 15.61 -33.98 25.45
C LEU A 468 15.36 -35.48 25.73
N GLY A 469 14.48 -36.09 24.95
CA GLY A 469 14.13 -37.51 25.05
C GLY A 469 13.08 -37.85 26.12
N GLN A 470 12.46 -36.84 26.76
CA GLN A 470 11.44 -37.07 27.79
C GLN A 470 10.14 -36.32 27.51
N CYS A 471 9.01 -36.97 27.81
CA CYS A 471 7.70 -36.35 27.73
C CYS A 471 7.47 -35.40 28.90
N ILE A 472 7.33 -34.11 28.62
CA ILE A 472 7.09 -33.06 29.61
C ILE A 472 5.84 -32.24 29.27
N PRO A 473 5.19 -31.56 30.22
CA PRO A 473 4.03 -30.74 29.89
C PRO A 473 4.38 -29.56 28.99
N TYR A 474 3.50 -29.23 28.04
CA TYR A 474 3.66 -28.03 27.21
C TYR A 474 3.80 -26.77 28.08
N PHE A 475 4.73 -25.89 27.70
CA PHE A 475 4.99 -24.59 28.30
C PHE A 475 5.16 -24.65 29.83
N SER A 476 5.98 -25.60 30.30
CA SER A 476 6.18 -25.90 31.72
C SER A 476 7.56 -25.54 32.24
N LEU A 477 8.58 -25.50 31.37
CA LEU A 477 9.96 -25.28 31.79
C LEU A 477 10.20 -23.82 32.17
N SER A 478 10.84 -23.61 33.33
CA SER A 478 11.23 -22.29 33.82
C SER A 478 12.37 -21.69 32.99
N GLU A 479 12.62 -20.40 33.19
CA GLU A 479 13.80 -19.72 32.62
C GLU A 479 15.09 -20.53 32.89
N GLU A 480 16.04 -20.43 31.96
CA GLU A 480 17.34 -21.14 31.90
C GLU A 480 17.29 -22.64 31.63
N SER A 481 16.10 -23.27 31.65
CA SER A 481 15.96 -24.68 31.28
C SER A 481 16.39 -24.92 29.82
N ILE A 482 17.08 -26.04 29.58
CA ILE A 482 17.54 -26.39 28.24
C ILE A 482 16.43 -27.10 27.46
N VAL A 483 16.28 -26.70 26.19
CA VAL A 483 15.30 -27.28 25.26
C VAL A 483 15.93 -27.65 23.93
N ASP A 484 15.32 -28.61 23.23
CA ASP A 484 15.67 -29.03 21.87
C ASP A 484 14.55 -28.81 20.83
N ASP A 485 13.42 -28.23 21.26
CA ASP A 485 12.26 -27.91 20.41
C ASP A 485 12.24 -26.45 19.90
N VAL A 486 13.36 -25.72 20.06
CA VAL A 486 13.45 -24.30 19.69
C VAL A 486 13.49 -24.10 18.18
N GLN A 487 12.60 -23.28 17.65
CA GLN A 487 12.64 -22.80 16.27
C GLN A 487 13.75 -21.76 16.10
N THR A 488 14.75 -22.06 15.28
CA THR A 488 15.96 -21.23 15.15
C THR A 488 15.71 -19.81 14.61
N SER A 489 14.65 -19.62 13.81
CA SER A 489 14.29 -18.34 13.20
C SER A 489 13.49 -17.41 14.11
N THR A 490 12.73 -17.96 15.06
CA THR A 490 11.78 -17.20 15.90
C THR A 490 12.08 -17.30 17.40
N GLY A 491 12.86 -18.30 17.82
CA GLY A 491 13.04 -18.64 19.23
C GLY A 491 11.80 -19.28 19.86
N LYS A 492 10.75 -19.59 19.08
CA LYS A 492 9.55 -20.26 19.58
C LYS A 492 9.92 -21.65 20.15
N SER A 493 9.48 -21.94 21.37
CA SER A 493 9.64 -23.26 22.01
C SER A 493 8.32 -23.64 22.68
N TYR A 494 7.86 -24.87 22.48
CA TYR A 494 6.65 -25.39 23.07
C TYR A 494 6.87 -25.91 24.49
N SER A 495 8.12 -26.10 24.90
CA SER A 495 8.53 -26.57 26.22
C SER A 495 8.67 -25.43 27.25
N CYS A 496 9.09 -24.24 26.82
CA CYS A 496 9.33 -23.09 27.69
C CYS A 496 8.06 -22.39 28.15
N TYR A 497 8.02 -21.93 29.40
CA TYR A 497 6.83 -21.33 30.02
C TYR A 497 6.23 -20.14 29.25
N PHE A 498 7.09 -19.25 28.74
CA PHE A 498 6.68 -18.09 27.92
C PHE A 498 6.61 -18.39 26.41
N GLY A 499 6.75 -19.66 26.03
CA GLY A 499 6.77 -20.09 24.63
C GLY A 499 8.01 -19.64 23.85
N PHE A 500 9.10 -19.26 24.54
CA PHE A 500 10.30 -18.70 23.94
C PHE A 500 11.58 -19.24 24.58
N ALA A 501 12.57 -19.52 23.74
CA ALA A 501 13.92 -19.90 24.12
C ALA A 501 14.95 -19.10 23.31
N ASN A 502 16.01 -18.68 23.97
CA ASN A 502 17.17 -18.11 23.30
C ASN A 502 17.98 -19.24 22.66
N VAL A 503 18.16 -19.19 21.34
CA VAL A 503 18.92 -20.20 20.59
C VAL A 503 20.39 -20.21 21.06
N THR A 504 20.87 -21.37 21.49
CA THR A 504 22.26 -21.60 21.94
C THR A 504 23.05 -22.47 20.98
N SER A 505 22.37 -23.30 20.17
CA SER A 505 22.94 -24.12 19.11
C SER A 505 21.95 -24.27 17.96
N THR A 506 22.42 -24.33 16.72
CA THR A 506 21.60 -24.54 15.53
C THR A 506 21.69 -25.97 14.97
N SER A 507 22.65 -26.78 15.42
CA SER A 507 22.81 -28.17 14.96
C SER A 507 23.37 -29.08 16.08
N PRO A 508 22.52 -29.87 16.77
CA PRO A 508 21.06 -29.81 16.72
C PRO A 508 20.54 -28.47 17.30
N PRO A 509 19.34 -28.02 16.90
CA PRO A 509 18.69 -26.88 17.53
C PRO A 509 18.58 -27.08 19.03
N ARG A 510 19.17 -26.17 19.81
CA ARG A 510 19.00 -26.12 21.26
C ARG A 510 18.83 -24.69 21.72
N GLY A 511 18.09 -24.51 22.80
CA GLY A 511 17.81 -23.22 23.39
C GLY A 511 17.82 -23.27 24.91
N ALA A 512 17.88 -22.09 25.52
CA ALA A 512 17.61 -21.91 26.93
C ALA A 512 16.33 -21.09 27.08
N CYS A 513 15.36 -21.58 27.85
CA CYS A 513 14.11 -20.87 28.10
C CYS A 513 14.40 -19.48 28.66
N MET A 514 13.75 -18.45 28.13
CA MET A 514 13.90 -17.07 28.59
C MET A 514 12.55 -16.37 28.57
N ARG A 515 12.50 -15.16 29.13
CA ARG A 515 11.38 -14.25 28.87
C ARG A 515 11.24 -13.98 27.39
N ALA A 516 10.01 -14.05 26.91
CA ALA A 516 9.71 -13.79 25.52
C ALA A 516 9.84 -12.28 25.21
N PRO A 517 10.43 -11.90 24.07
CA PRO A 517 10.59 -10.50 23.67
C PRO A 517 9.24 -9.82 23.45
N VAL A 518 9.12 -8.54 23.80
CA VAL A 518 7.87 -7.76 23.66
C VAL A 518 8.10 -6.64 22.66
N SER A 519 7.14 -6.34 21.80
CA SER A 519 7.23 -5.23 20.82
C SER A 519 7.60 -3.91 21.50
N ALA A 520 8.60 -3.18 20.96
CA ALA A 520 9.06 -1.90 21.54
C ALA A 520 8.00 -0.80 21.48
N SER A 521 7.16 -0.85 20.46
CA SER A 521 6.13 0.13 20.16
C SER A 521 4.73 -0.49 20.26
N LYS A 522 3.70 0.22 19.79
CA LYS A 522 2.35 -0.33 19.70
C LYS A 522 2.37 -1.59 18.82
N LEU A 523 1.58 -2.60 19.19
CA LEU A 523 1.40 -3.79 18.35
C LEU A 523 1.02 -3.36 16.93
N GLU A 524 1.68 -4.01 15.96
CA GLU A 524 1.39 -3.82 14.53
C GLU A 524 1.59 -2.36 14.09
N GLU A 525 2.62 -1.70 14.61
CA GLU A 525 3.02 -0.37 14.15
C GLU A 525 3.43 -0.40 12.66
N PRO A 526 3.03 0.62 11.86
CA PRO A 526 3.51 0.77 10.49
C PRO A 526 5.04 0.79 10.42
N CYS A 527 5.60 0.10 9.43
CA CYS A 527 7.03 0.06 9.18
C CYS A 527 7.33 0.06 7.68
N THR A 528 8.58 0.36 7.34
CA THR A 528 9.03 0.29 5.94
C THR A 528 9.35 -1.17 5.57
N PRO A 529 8.86 -1.71 4.44
CA PRO A 529 9.22 -3.04 3.98
C PRO A 529 10.74 -3.27 3.97
N GLY A 530 11.18 -4.43 4.45
CA GLY A 530 12.60 -4.77 4.59
C GLY A 530 13.31 -4.18 5.82
N SER A 531 12.71 -3.22 6.53
CA SER A 531 13.23 -2.73 7.81
C SER A 531 13.09 -3.78 8.94
N LYS A 532 13.79 -3.54 10.05
CA LYS A 532 13.77 -4.39 11.24
C LYS A 532 12.88 -3.75 12.31
N CYS A 533 11.91 -4.53 12.79
CA CYS A 533 11.14 -4.24 13.98
C CYS A 533 11.86 -4.82 15.18
N VAL A 534 12.08 -4.04 16.23
CA VAL A 534 12.85 -4.44 17.40
C VAL A 534 11.97 -4.59 18.64
N ASP A 535 12.36 -5.47 19.54
CA ASP A 535 11.72 -5.63 20.83
C ASP A 535 12.11 -4.49 21.79
N THR A 536 11.42 -4.38 22.93
CA THR A 536 11.68 -3.37 23.99
C THR A 536 13.12 -3.34 24.49
N THR A 537 13.88 -4.43 24.33
CA THR A 537 15.30 -4.50 24.73
C THR A 537 16.27 -4.14 23.61
N GLY A 538 15.79 -4.06 22.36
CA GLY A 538 16.62 -3.89 21.16
C GLY A 538 17.46 -5.13 20.80
N LYS A 539 17.26 -6.26 21.49
CA LYS A 539 18.06 -7.49 21.32
C LYS A 539 17.50 -8.38 20.22
N TYR A 540 16.18 -8.44 20.11
CA TYR A 540 15.47 -9.30 19.17
C TYR A 540 14.83 -8.45 18.08
N SER A 541 14.85 -8.96 16.85
CA SER A 541 14.23 -8.25 15.73
C SER A 541 13.51 -9.19 14.78
N LYS A 542 12.36 -8.75 14.28
CA LYS A 542 11.62 -9.38 13.18
C LYS A 542 11.67 -8.47 11.95
N ASN A 543 11.58 -9.05 10.76
CA ASN A 543 11.45 -8.24 9.54
C ASN A 543 10.05 -7.63 9.48
N CYS A 544 9.96 -6.38 9.04
CA CYS A 544 8.71 -5.76 8.65
C CYS A 544 7.99 -6.61 7.58
N GLN A 545 6.68 -6.81 7.72
CA GLN A 545 5.89 -7.68 6.83
C GLN A 545 4.75 -6.91 6.17
N CYS A 546 4.48 -7.23 4.91
CA CYS A 546 3.39 -6.65 4.14
C CYS A 546 2.02 -7.06 4.68
N GLY A 547 1.12 -6.09 4.81
CA GLY A 547 -0.28 -6.36 5.11
C GLY A 547 -1.10 -6.67 3.85
N TYR A 548 -2.33 -7.16 4.03
CA TYR A 548 -3.31 -7.31 2.95
C TYR A 548 -4.24 -6.09 2.94
N ASN A 549 -3.69 -4.97 2.52
CA ASN A 549 -4.35 -3.67 2.58
C ASN A 549 -4.19 -2.89 1.26
N GLU A 550 -5.05 -1.90 1.06
CA GLU A 550 -5.12 -1.09 -0.18
C GLU A 550 -3.93 -0.13 -0.34
N TRP A 551 -3.17 0.12 0.73
CA TRP A 551 -2.15 1.17 0.78
C TRP A 551 -0.73 0.66 0.58
N SER A 552 -0.54 -0.63 0.27
CA SER A 552 0.79 -1.23 0.22
C SER A 552 1.57 -1.05 1.55
N LEU A 553 0.87 -0.97 2.69
CA LEU A 553 1.49 -0.76 3.99
C LEU A 553 2.03 -2.07 4.57
N ALA A 554 3.13 -1.93 5.30
CA ALA A 554 3.73 -3.00 6.07
C ALA A 554 3.69 -2.66 7.56
N TYR A 555 3.66 -3.71 8.38
CA TYR A 555 3.54 -3.59 9.82
C TYR A 555 4.54 -4.50 10.54
N CYS A 556 4.91 -4.09 11.75
CA CYS A 556 5.77 -4.87 12.59
C CYS A 556 5.06 -6.15 13.06
N PRO A 557 5.67 -7.35 12.89
CA PRO A 557 5.05 -8.58 13.37
C PRO A 557 4.98 -8.62 14.89
N VAL A 558 4.00 -9.35 15.41
CA VAL A 558 3.81 -9.61 16.83
C VAL A 558 4.98 -10.45 17.36
N PHE A 559 5.56 -10.05 18.49
CA PHE A 559 6.59 -10.79 19.20
C PHE A 559 5.97 -11.80 20.18
N GLU A 560 6.77 -12.79 20.58
CA GLU A 560 6.33 -13.89 21.43
C GLU A 560 5.86 -13.36 22.81
N GLY A 561 6.45 -12.31 23.36
CA GLY A 561 6.04 -11.73 24.63
C GLY A 561 4.74 -10.92 24.57
N ASP A 562 4.22 -10.65 23.37
CA ASP A 562 3.03 -9.85 23.20
C ASP A 562 1.75 -10.62 23.56
N ALA A 563 0.69 -9.86 23.86
CA ALA A 563 -0.57 -10.40 24.34
C ALA A 563 -1.17 -11.50 23.43
N PRO A 564 -1.17 -11.40 22.09
CA PRO A 564 -1.72 -12.47 21.24
C PRO A 564 -1.07 -13.84 21.48
N TRP A 565 0.26 -13.94 21.51
CA TRP A 565 0.93 -15.23 21.75
C TRP A 565 0.71 -15.70 23.19
N GLN A 566 0.91 -14.83 24.18
CA GLN A 566 0.76 -15.20 25.59
C GLN A 566 -0.68 -15.64 25.94
N ASN A 567 -1.69 -14.98 25.38
CA ASN A 567 -3.09 -15.41 25.50
C ASN A 567 -3.31 -16.76 24.84
N SER A 568 -2.77 -16.98 23.64
CA SER A 568 -2.91 -18.28 22.96
C SER A 568 -2.30 -19.42 23.79
N ILE A 569 -1.13 -19.23 24.43
CA ILE A 569 -0.53 -20.21 25.35
C ILE A 569 -1.46 -20.50 26.53
N SER A 570 -2.00 -19.46 27.16
CA SER A 570 -2.91 -19.60 28.31
C SER A 570 -4.18 -20.38 27.95
N LEU A 571 -4.77 -20.09 26.79
CA LEU A 571 -5.96 -20.79 26.28
C LEU A 571 -5.63 -22.24 25.90
N LEU A 572 -4.47 -22.46 25.28
CA LEU A 572 -4.01 -23.79 24.89
C LEU A 572 -3.76 -24.70 26.11
N LYS A 573 -3.17 -24.18 27.19
CA LYS A 573 -3.03 -24.90 28.47
C LYS A 573 -4.38 -25.34 29.05
N ARG A 574 -5.46 -24.58 28.81
CA ARG A 574 -6.81 -24.94 29.23
C ARG A 574 -7.42 -26.00 28.31
N LEU A 575 -7.23 -25.88 27.00
CA LEU A 575 -7.66 -26.89 26.01
C LEU A 575 -6.97 -28.25 26.23
N HIS A 576 -5.70 -28.26 26.66
CA HIS A 576 -4.96 -29.48 27.00
C HIS A 576 -5.57 -30.30 28.15
N LYS A 577 -6.48 -29.73 28.95
CA LYS A 577 -7.18 -30.50 30.00
C LYS A 577 -8.21 -31.48 29.46
N VAL A 578 -8.64 -31.31 28.21
CA VAL A 578 -9.69 -32.12 27.58
C VAL A 578 -9.28 -32.76 26.26
N ASN A 579 -8.05 -32.50 25.80
CA ASN A 579 -7.57 -32.95 24.50
C ASN A 579 -7.16 -34.44 24.45
N SER A 580 -7.29 -35.20 25.54
CA SER A 580 -7.07 -36.65 25.55
C SER A 580 -8.02 -37.41 24.62
N LYS A 581 -9.10 -36.76 24.17
CA LYS A 581 -10.07 -37.27 23.20
C LYS A 581 -9.72 -36.96 21.74
N CYS A 582 -8.62 -36.23 21.49
CA CYS A 582 -8.15 -35.91 20.14
C CYS A 582 -7.13 -36.94 19.66
N ASN A 583 -7.02 -37.13 18.35
CA ASN A 583 -5.79 -37.67 17.79
C ASN A 583 -4.64 -36.67 18.00
N THR A 584 -3.42 -37.19 18.05
CA THR A 584 -2.20 -36.38 18.16
C THR A 584 -2.09 -35.29 17.10
N ASN A 585 -2.49 -35.55 15.85
CA ASN A 585 -2.41 -34.57 14.76
C ASN A 585 -3.48 -33.48 14.84
N SER A 586 -4.65 -33.80 15.38
CA SER A 586 -5.76 -32.86 15.55
C SER A 586 -5.84 -32.27 16.97
N ARG A 587 -4.82 -32.49 17.81
CA ARG A 587 -4.83 -32.08 19.23
C ARG A 587 -5.00 -30.57 19.46
N HIS A 588 -4.76 -29.76 18.43
CA HIS A 588 -4.99 -28.30 18.40
C HIS A 588 -5.93 -27.88 17.27
N GLY A 589 -6.67 -28.82 16.66
CA GLY A 589 -7.59 -28.56 15.55
C GLY A 589 -9.05 -28.40 16.00
N GLU A 590 -9.82 -27.64 15.23
CA GLU A 590 -11.22 -27.29 15.52
C GLU A 590 -12.10 -28.50 15.79
N PHE A 591 -12.06 -29.49 14.89
CA PHE A 591 -12.98 -30.63 14.92
C PHE A 591 -12.83 -31.51 16.17
N CYS A 592 -11.67 -31.50 16.84
CA CYS A 592 -11.56 -32.19 18.12
C CYS A 592 -12.40 -31.50 19.21
N PHE A 593 -12.42 -30.16 19.23
CA PHE A 593 -13.07 -29.40 20.29
C PHE A 593 -14.57 -29.16 20.06
N LEU A 594 -15.05 -29.29 18.81
CA LEU A 594 -16.48 -29.12 18.49
C LEU A 594 -17.41 -30.08 19.25
N LYS A 595 -16.93 -31.28 19.61
CA LYS A 595 -17.71 -32.28 20.38
C LYS A 595 -17.57 -32.14 21.91
N ILE A 596 -16.70 -31.25 22.39
CA ILE A 596 -16.43 -31.10 23.81
C ILE A 596 -17.21 -29.89 24.33
N ASP A 597 -18.34 -30.16 24.96
CA ASP A 597 -19.25 -29.14 25.51
C ASP A 597 -18.49 -28.07 26.31
N GLY A 598 -18.72 -26.79 25.98
CA GLY A 598 -18.10 -25.63 26.62
C GLY A 598 -16.66 -25.31 26.21
N TYR A 599 -16.05 -26.06 25.28
CA TYR A 599 -14.67 -25.82 24.82
C TYR A 599 -14.55 -25.26 23.39
N HIS A 600 -15.62 -25.26 22.59
CA HIS A 600 -15.59 -24.65 21.26
C HIS A 600 -15.25 -23.15 21.32
N GLN A 601 -15.85 -22.41 22.25
CA GLN A 601 -15.61 -20.96 22.37
C GLN A 601 -14.15 -20.69 22.76
N LEU A 602 -13.61 -21.55 23.63
CA LEU A 602 -12.21 -21.50 24.06
C LEU A 602 -11.26 -21.77 22.90
N TYR A 603 -11.60 -22.72 22.01
CA TYR A 603 -10.84 -22.99 20.80
C TYR A 603 -10.82 -21.77 19.88
N TYR A 604 -11.95 -21.13 19.61
CA TYR A 604 -11.99 -19.94 18.76
C TYR A 604 -11.21 -18.75 19.35
N GLN A 605 -11.24 -18.57 20.68
CA GLN A 605 -10.38 -17.60 21.34
C GLN A 605 -8.88 -17.94 21.16
N TYR A 606 -8.53 -19.22 21.24
CA TYR A 606 -7.16 -19.67 20.98
C TYR A 606 -6.76 -19.41 19.53
N SER A 607 -7.59 -19.82 18.57
CA SER A 607 -7.34 -19.71 17.13
C SER A 607 -7.16 -18.25 16.69
N THR A 608 -8.02 -17.35 17.18
CA THR A 608 -7.92 -15.91 16.89
C THR A 608 -6.64 -15.31 17.42
N ASN A 609 -6.31 -15.51 18.71
CA ASN A 609 -5.07 -15.00 19.29
C ASN A 609 -3.83 -15.57 18.62
N TYR A 610 -3.86 -16.86 18.26
CA TYR A 610 -2.77 -17.52 17.56
C TYR A 610 -2.59 -16.99 16.13
N THR A 611 -3.69 -16.77 15.42
CA THR A 611 -3.68 -16.22 14.07
C THR A 611 -3.24 -14.75 14.08
N THR A 612 -3.67 -13.94 15.04
CA THR A 612 -3.14 -12.57 15.22
C THR A 612 -1.63 -12.57 15.47
N TYR A 613 -1.11 -13.53 16.25
CA TYR A 613 0.33 -13.66 16.43
C TYR A 613 1.07 -13.99 15.12
N LEU A 614 0.52 -14.90 14.30
CA LEU A 614 1.15 -15.31 13.05
C LEU A 614 0.98 -14.31 11.90
N GLN A 615 -0.16 -13.66 11.82
CA GLN A 615 -0.64 -12.89 10.67
C GLN A 615 -1.05 -11.45 11.03
N GLY A 616 -0.65 -10.94 12.19
CA GLY A 616 -1.01 -9.59 12.66
C GLY A 616 -0.87 -8.49 11.60
N PRO A 617 0.27 -8.42 10.87
CA PRO A 617 0.44 -7.50 9.74
C PRO A 617 -0.60 -7.67 8.61
N GLN A 618 -0.91 -8.92 8.25
CA GLN A 618 -1.87 -9.26 7.20
C GLN A 618 -3.32 -9.01 7.60
N LEU A 619 -3.62 -8.85 8.88
CA LEU A 619 -4.97 -8.54 9.39
C LEU A 619 -5.24 -7.03 9.50
N GLN A 620 -4.20 -6.20 9.39
CA GLN A 620 -4.33 -4.75 9.50
C GLN A 620 -5.09 -4.16 8.32
N TYR A 621 -6.15 -3.41 8.65
CA TYR A 621 -6.98 -2.67 7.71
C TYR A 621 -7.43 -3.48 6.48
N ASN A 622 -7.78 -4.76 6.68
CA ASN A 622 -8.35 -5.57 5.60
C ASN A 622 -9.65 -4.94 5.07
N PRO A 623 -9.75 -4.67 3.75
CA PRO A 623 -11.02 -4.34 3.15
C PRO A 623 -11.92 -5.60 3.12
N ASP A 624 -13.23 -5.40 3.00
CA ASP A 624 -14.20 -6.48 3.28
C ASP A 624 -14.05 -7.69 2.36
N CYS A 625 -13.69 -7.51 1.08
CA CYS A 625 -13.39 -8.64 0.20
C CYS A 625 -12.20 -9.49 0.69
N ILE A 626 -11.18 -8.87 1.29
CA ILE A 626 -10.03 -9.59 1.87
C ILE A 626 -10.49 -10.38 3.09
N LYS A 627 -11.29 -9.75 3.95
CA LYS A 627 -11.89 -10.41 5.11
C LYS A 627 -12.74 -11.61 4.69
N ASN A 628 -13.51 -11.50 3.61
CA ASN A 628 -14.43 -12.54 3.18
C ASN A 628 -13.75 -13.65 2.36
N THR A 629 -12.57 -13.40 1.79
CA THR A 629 -11.96 -14.31 0.80
C THR A 629 -10.60 -14.87 1.21
N ILE A 630 -9.74 -14.06 1.84
CA ILE A 630 -8.36 -14.43 2.17
C ILE A 630 -8.22 -14.71 3.67
N THR A 631 -8.72 -13.79 4.51
CA THR A 631 -8.61 -13.88 5.98
C THR A 631 -9.91 -14.36 6.63
N SER A 632 -10.80 -14.99 5.86
CA SER A 632 -12.16 -15.38 6.28
C SER A 632 -12.20 -16.27 7.51
N GLN A 633 -11.31 -17.25 7.61
CA GLN A 633 -11.24 -18.13 8.77
C GLN A 633 -11.00 -17.35 10.07
N TYR A 634 -10.12 -16.35 10.05
CA TYR A 634 -9.86 -15.52 11.23
C TYR A 634 -11.11 -14.77 11.68
N TRP A 635 -11.84 -14.15 10.74
CA TRP A 635 -13.04 -13.38 11.06
C TRP A 635 -14.20 -14.26 11.51
N LEU A 636 -14.33 -15.47 10.95
CA LEU A 636 -15.29 -16.49 11.40
C LEU A 636 -14.97 -16.96 12.82
N ASP A 637 -13.72 -17.29 13.11
CA ASP A 637 -13.29 -17.68 14.45
C ASP A 637 -13.50 -16.53 15.45
N LEU A 638 -13.20 -15.30 15.03
CA LEU A 638 -13.42 -14.11 15.86
C LEU A 638 -14.90 -13.93 16.20
N GLN A 639 -15.79 -14.06 15.23
CA GLN A 639 -17.23 -14.02 15.46
C GLN A 639 -17.66 -15.12 16.44
N ASN A 640 -17.25 -16.36 16.22
CA ASN A 640 -17.58 -17.50 17.07
C ASN A 640 -17.00 -17.39 18.48
N SER A 641 -15.91 -16.65 18.68
CA SER A 641 -15.33 -16.40 19.99
C SER A 641 -16.22 -15.52 20.91
N TYR A 642 -17.11 -14.71 20.32
CA TYR A 642 -18.00 -13.80 21.04
C TYR A 642 -19.43 -14.30 21.21
N VAL A 643 -19.85 -15.33 20.47
CA VAL A 643 -21.15 -15.96 20.65
C VAL A 643 -21.13 -16.68 22.01
N LYS A 644 -21.71 -16.04 23.04
CA LYS A 644 -22.13 -16.79 24.24
C LYS A 644 -23.07 -17.87 23.76
N GLU A 645 -22.93 -19.10 24.27
CA GLU A 645 -23.86 -20.21 24.09
C GLU A 645 -25.30 -19.79 24.48
N ALA A 646 -25.99 -19.06 23.60
CA ALA A 646 -27.42 -19.12 23.49
C ALA A 646 -27.66 -20.48 22.84
N GLY A 647 -27.85 -21.50 23.69
CA GLY A 647 -27.86 -22.90 23.29
C GLY A 647 -28.67 -23.14 22.01
N MET A 648 -28.07 -23.90 21.09
CA MET A 648 -28.74 -24.70 20.06
C MET A 648 -30.13 -24.21 19.59
N ILE A 649 -30.22 -23.00 19.03
CA ILE A 649 -31.31 -22.59 18.13
C ILE A 649 -30.73 -21.74 17.00
N LEU A 650 -29.90 -22.34 16.15
CA LEU A 650 -29.48 -21.73 14.87
C LEU A 650 -29.69 -22.67 13.68
N THR A 651 -30.51 -23.70 13.85
CA THR A 651 -31.17 -24.43 12.76
C THR A 651 -32.55 -23.83 12.37
N ALA A 652 -32.95 -22.69 12.96
CA ALA A 652 -34.28 -22.11 12.70
C ALA A 652 -34.30 -20.79 11.91
N ILE A 653 -33.16 -20.12 11.67
CA ILE A 653 -33.18 -18.77 11.03
C ILE A 653 -33.16 -18.84 9.50
N SER A 654 -32.73 -19.95 8.89
CA SER A 654 -32.80 -20.14 7.43
C SER A 654 -34.19 -20.57 6.92
N LEU A 655 -35.17 -20.81 7.80
CA LEU A 655 -36.53 -21.24 7.44
C LEU A 655 -37.62 -20.18 7.67
N VAL A 656 -37.32 -19.04 8.32
CA VAL A 656 -38.32 -18.02 8.64
C VAL A 656 -38.37 -16.86 7.62
N PHE A 657 -37.33 -16.67 6.81
CA PHE A 657 -37.36 -15.67 5.71
C PHE A 657 -37.91 -16.21 4.37
N GLY A 658 -38.32 -17.48 4.31
CA GLY A 658 -38.87 -18.12 3.10
C GLY A 658 -40.40 -18.25 3.02
N VAL A 659 -41.17 -17.79 4.02
CA VAL A 659 -42.64 -18.05 4.10
C VAL A 659 -43.47 -16.77 4.23
N LEU A 660 -42.91 -15.58 3.98
CA LEU A 660 -43.69 -14.33 3.87
C LEU A 660 -43.66 -13.70 2.46
N ALA A 661 -43.43 -14.52 1.44
CA ALA A 661 -43.68 -14.18 0.05
C ALA A 661 -44.56 -15.26 -0.61
N LEU A 662 -45.83 -15.30 -0.19
CA LEU A 662 -46.98 -15.81 -0.94
C LEU A 662 -48.23 -15.02 -0.53
#